data_AF-A0A3R7IEB2-F1
#
_entry.id   AF-A0A3R7IEB2-F1
#
_cell.length_a   1.000
_cell.length_b   1.000
_cell.length_c   1.000
_cell.angle_alpha   90.00
_cell.angle_beta   90.00
_cell.angle_gamma   90.00
#
_symmetry.space_group_name_H-M   'P 1'
#
loop_
_entity.id
_entity.type
_entity.pdbx_description
1 polymer ?
#
loop_
_entity_poly.entity_id
_entity_poly.type
_entity_poly.pdbx_seq_one_letter_code
_entity_poly.pdbx_strand_id
1 'polypeptide(L)'
;MSAVADNQQQEHSSWAVENPNKARDAITWDAYKGGIRAGAVAAAVSAVAVLSANKYWPAFRSRLSVSGKTALVVSPFLGAFTLVAETRLMHGVRNPELYMATMDGSYVPKQQEAPQLKLWQRGANFLYDHPYRCLVTVGAPLVAGIYGYQHMNKGISASQQIMHTRIYGQASVVVLLLSSMAFHDYMAKRGKFETLVVPLPQGVELPRSASASGRRRTSSGKKKAPIKPALNTNANTNRPDSSRMTQQELHMWQPVLTLGWSIGICFTVALICIALGVAIVYTSGTLTKLRVVYDGDEGTQASDAVQLDGNISLLSNCRLDSPDDANSFHANHTCYVSLTLPNDIRSPVRIFYELDMYYQNHRRFVSSVIREQFTDEWRPDAGYTMIECPPMKTVVSELCSVGDCEDPETAVEREYFPCGIVANTMFNDIFWLHEGVLPSGKNLTRTDIVSKGIARNYAAHNNKNPTWNLSTEFYLPVWLNPKMSRIIPPPGGPTAPHITENYTNSTAWVHDALDADFGVGTGVENEFWRVWVEGAAMHPFRKPYGRIEQDLPAGTTLVFAVQSNFFVRTFSGSKALILEEVGWFGSANYVLGVFFLVIGGIFLVAAIFFTGRKLHSPRTLGDAAALVWKRKKAQ
;
A
#
# COMPACT_ATOMS: atom_id res chain seq x y z
N MET A 1 26.24 86.22 -18.92
CA MET A 1 24.78 85.99 -18.80
C MET A 1 24.50 84.56 -19.20
N SER A 2 23.69 83.90 -18.38
CA SER A 2 23.64 82.45 -18.14
C SER A 2 23.16 81.63 -19.34
N ALA A 3 23.86 80.52 -19.62
CA ALA A 3 23.38 79.43 -20.47
C ALA A 3 22.61 78.42 -19.60
N VAL A 4 21.38 78.13 -20.01
CA VAL A 4 20.49 77.14 -19.40
C VAL A 4 21.06 75.75 -19.65
N ALA A 5 21.53 75.10 -18.57
CA ALA A 5 22.01 73.73 -18.58
C ALA A 5 20.82 72.79 -18.34
N ASP A 6 20.64 71.84 -19.26
CA ASP A 6 19.74 70.71 -19.15
C ASP A 6 20.21 69.81 -18.00
N ASN A 7 19.44 69.82 -16.91
CA ASN A 7 19.78 69.14 -15.68
C ASN A 7 19.31 67.68 -15.80
N GLN A 8 20.17 66.79 -16.30
CA GLN A 8 19.99 65.35 -16.08
C GLN A 8 20.14 65.09 -14.58
N GLN A 9 19.00 65.05 -13.88
CA GLN A 9 18.90 64.56 -12.52
C GLN A 9 19.42 63.12 -12.48
N GLN A 10 20.64 62.96 -11.95
CA GLN A 10 21.05 61.77 -11.24
C GLN A 10 20.02 61.51 -10.13
N GLU A 11 19.00 60.71 -10.40
CA GLU A 11 18.17 60.11 -9.36
C GLU A 11 19.03 59.09 -8.61
N HIS A 12 19.61 59.57 -7.52
CA HIS A 12 20.13 58.76 -6.45
C HIS A 12 19.11 57.66 -6.10
N SER A 13 19.52 56.40 -6.22
CA SER A 13 18.79 55.25 -5.70
C SER A 13 18.60 55.40 -4.19
N SER A 14 17.42 55.86 -3.77
CA SER A 14 17.07 56.12 -2.36
C SER A 14 16.77 54.85 -1.55
N TRP A 15 17.09 53.66 -2.08
CA TRP A 15 16.70 52.38 -1.49
C TRP A 15 17.89 51.51 -1.13
N ALA A 16 18.97 52.12 -0.61
CA ALA A 16 19.89 51.36 0.23
C ALA A 16 19.08 50.90 1.45
N VAL A 17 18.77 49.61 1.49
CA VAL A 17 17.94 49.01 2.54
C VAL A 17 18.64 49.22 3.89
N GLU A 18 18.24 50.26 4.61
CA GLU A 18 18.82 50.64 5.91
C GLU A 18 18.64 49.53 6.97
N ASN A 19 17.65 48.64 6.76
CA ASN A 19 17.44 47.44 7.56
C ASN A 19 16.95 46.24 6.71
N PRO A 20 17.79 45.22 6.45
CA PRO A 20 17.48 44.07 5.59
C PRO A 20 16.34 43.19 6.11
N ASN A 21 16.02 43.27 7.41
CA ASN A 21 14.92 42.50 7.98
C ASN A 21 13.56 43.12 7.60
N LYS A 22 13.43 44.45 7.64
CA LYS A 22 12.19 45.13 7.22
C LYS A 22 11.87 44.90 5.74
N ALA A 23 12.91 44.86 4.92
CA ALA A 23 12.83 44.49 3.51
C ALA A 23 12.30 43.06 3.31
N ARG A 24 12.84 42.10 4.05
CA ARG A 24 12.37 40.70 4.01
C ARG A 24 10.93 40.58 4.50
N ASP A 25 10.56 41.29 5.57
CA ASP A 25 9.20 41.29 6.09
C ASP A 25 8.22 41.91 5.08
N ALA A 26 8.60 43.00 4.42
CA ALA A 26 7.78 43.62 3.37
C ALA A 26 7.59 42.67 2.16
N ILE A 27 8.65 42.01 1.70
CA ILE A 27 8.62 41.06 0.58
C ILE A 27 7.77 39.83 0.92
N THR A 28 7.97 39.24 2.10
CA THR A 28 7.20 38.06 2.56
C THR A 28 5.73 38.40 2.75
N TRP A 29 5.43 39.59 3.27
CA TRP A 29 4.07 40.07 3.44
C TRP A 29 3.36 40.38 2.11
N ASP A 30 4.06 40.98 1.15
CA ASP A 30 3.51 41.17 -0.20
C ASP A 30 3.28 39.84 -0.92
N ALA A 31 4.21 38.89 -0.80
CA ALA A 31 4.03 37.55 -1.37
C ALA A 31 2.84 36.81 -0.74
N TYR A 32 2.67 36.89 0.57
CA TYR A 32 1.52 36.33 1.29
C TYR A 32 0.19 36.95 0.85
N LYS A 33 0.12 38.29 0.79
CA LYS A 33 -1.08 39.01 0.32
C LYS A 33 -1.38 38.72 -1.15
N GLY A 34 -0.37 38.68 -2.00
CA GLY A 34 -0.48 38.30 -3.41
C GLY A 34 -1.01 36.88 -3.58
N GLY A 35 -0.46 35.94 -2.81
CA GLY A 35 -0.92 34.56 -2.74
C GLY A 35 -2.38 34.44 -2.30
N ILE A 36 -2.78 35.15 -1.24
CA ILE A 36 -4.18 35.13 -0.76
C ILE A 36 -5.14 35.68 -1.83
N ARG A 37 -4.80 36.81 -2.47
CA ARG A 37 -5.65 37.40 -3.52
C ARG A 37 -5.82 36.44 -4.70
N ALA A 38 -4.72 35.85 -5.19
CA ALA A 38 -4.76 34.90 -6.29
C ALA A 38 -5.53 33.61 -5.91
N GLY A 39 -5.27 33.08 -4.72
CA GLY A 39 -5.98 31.94 -4.15
C GLY A 39 -7.48 32.19 -4.05
N ALA A 40 -7.89 33.34 -3.51
CA ALA A 40 -9.30 33.71 -3.36
C ALA A 40 -10.02 33.81 -4.71
N VAL A 41 -9.39 34.39 -5.73
CA VAL A 41 -9.95 34.45 -7.09
C VAL A 41 -10.11 33.04 -7.68
N ALA A 42 -9.08 32.20 -7.56
CA ALA A 42 -9.14 30.82 -8.05
C ALA A 42 -10.21 29.98 -7.34
N ALA A 43 -10.35 30.16 -6.02
CA ALA A 43 -11.38 29.51 -5.22
C ALA A 43 -12.78 29.96 -5.62
N ALA A 44 -12.99 31.26 -5.84
CA ALA A 44 -14.29 31.81 -6.24
C ALA A 44 -14.74 31.24 -7.60
N VAL A 45 -13.85 31.22 -8.59
CA VAL A 45 -14.13 30.63 -9.91
C VAL A 45 -14.45 29.14 -9.78
N SER A 46 -13.66 28.41 -9.00
CA SER A 46 -13.84 26.96 -8.80
C SER A 46 -15.12 26.65 -8.03
N ALA A 47 -15.47 27.45 -7.03
CA ALA A 47 -16.70 27.32 -6.26
C ALA A 47 -17.93 27.53 -7.15
N VAL A 48 -17.92 28.55 -8.02
CA VAL A 48 -19.00 28.78 -8.99
C VAL A 48 -19.12 27.58 -9.94
N ALA A 49 -18.01 27.04 -10.44
CA ALA A 49 -18.03 25.86 -11.31
C ALA A 49 -18.59 24.62 -10.60
N VAL A 50 -18.15 24.34 -9.37
CA VAL A 50 -18.61 23.19 -8.58
C VAL A 50 -20.09 23.32 -8.19
N LEU A 51 -20.53 24.52 -7.79
CA LEU A 51 -21.95 24.78 -7.49
C LEU A 51 -22.83 24.62 -8.73
N SER A 52 -22.37 25.12 -9.87
CA SER A 52 -23.05 24.98 -11.16
C SER A 52 -23.14 23.51 -11.58
N ALA A 53 -22.04 22.76 -11.49
CA ALA A 53 -22.01 21.33 -11.79
C ALA A 53 -22.91 20.52 -10.83
N ASN A 54 -22.93 20.85 -9.54
CA ASN A 54 -23.80 20.19 -8.57
C ASN A 54 -25.30 20.47 -8.81
N LYS A 55 -25.64 21.65 -9.35
CA LYS A 55 -27.02 22.03 -9.68
C LYS A 55 -27.50 21.43 -11.01
N TYR A 56 -26.69 21.51 -12.07
CA TYR A 56 -27.13 21.16 -13.43
C TYR A 56 -26.75 19.74 -13.90
N TRP A 57 -25.76 19.08 -13.27
CA TRP A 57 -25.32 17.74 -13.67
C TRP A 57 -25.64 16.66 -12.63
N PRO A 58 -26.65 15.80 -12.85
CA PRO A 58 -27.05 14.78 -11.89
C PRO A 58 -25.95 13.72 -11.66
N ALA A 59 -25.15 13.41 -12.68
CA ALA A 59 -24.01 12.50 -12.54
C ALA A 59 -22.89 13.05 -11.64
N PHE A 60 -22.65 14.37 -11.67
CA PHE A 60 -21.68 15.02 -10.78
C PHE A 60 -22.19 15.04 -9.33
N ARG A 61 -23.50 15.19 -9.14
CA ARG A 61 -24.15 15.17 -7.83
C ARG A 61 -24.04 13.81 -7.13
N SER A 62 -24.29 12.72 -7.84
CA SER A 62 -24.34 11.36 -7.28
C SER A 62 -22.99 10.65 -7.19
N ARG A 63 -22.00 11.00 -8.03
CA ARG A 63 -20.71 10.31 -8.08
C ARG A 63 -19.61 10.90 -7.20
N LEU A 64 -19.69 12.17 -6.80
CA LEU A 64 -18.70 12.79 -5.91
C LEU A 64 -19.26 12.95 -4.49
N SER A 65 -18.49 12.52 -3.50
CA SER A 65 -18.75 12.78 -2.08
C SER A 65 -18.58 14.26 -1.74
N VAL A 66 -19.11 14.69 -0.58
CA VAL A 66 -18.97 16.08 -0.11
C VAL A 66 -17.50 16.49 -0.01
N SER A 67 -16.63 15.60 0.47
CA SER A 67 -15.18 15.80 0.52
C SER A 67 -14.55 15.97 -0.87
N GLY A 68 -15.00 15.19 -1.87
CA GLY A 68 -14.54 15.35 -3.25
C GLY A 68 -14.94 16.71 -3.85
N LYS A 69 -16.14 17.21 -3.52
CA LYS A 69 -16.63 18.51 -4.01
C LYS A 69 -15.88 19.69 -3.36
N THR A 70 -15.58 19.61 -2.06
CA THR A 70 -14.81 20.66 -1.37
C THR A 70 -13.35 20.65 -1.82
N ALA A 71 -12.76 19.48 -2.09
CA ALA A 71 -11.41 19.39 -2.64
C ALA A 71 -11.23 20.15 -3.96
N LEU A 72 -12.23 20.10 -4.85
CA LEU A 72 -12.21 20.83 -6.13
C LEU A 72 -12.19 22.37 -5.99
N VAL A 73 -12.51 22.90 -4.81
CA VAL A 73 -12.44 24.35 -4.51
C VAL A 73 -11.15 24.69 -3.74
N VAL A 74 -10.77 23.83 -2.80
CA VAL A 74 -9.58 24.03 -1.94
C VAL A 74 -8.27 23.82 -2.71
N SER A 75 -8.20 22.85 -3.62
CA SER A 75 -6.97 22.58 -4.38
C SER A 75 -6.57 23.75 -5.30
N PRO A 76 -7.48 24.37 -6.07
CA PRO A 76 -7.16 25.58 -6.84
C PRO A 76 -6.73 26.77 -5.97
N PHE A 77 -7.32 26.94 -4.77
CA PHE A 77 -6.89 27.97 -3.81
C PHE A 77 -5.42 27.78 -3.42
N LEU A 78 -5.07 26.58 -2.94
CA LEU A 78 -3.71 26.27 -2.49
C LEU A 78 -2.71 26.33 -3.65
N GLY A 79 -3.09 25.85 -4.84
CA GLY A 79 -2.25 25.92 -6.04
C GLY A 79 -1.95 27.36 -6.48
N ALA A 80 -2.96 28.22 -6.56
CA ALA A 80 -2.76 29.62 -6.94
C ALA A 80 -2.02 30.42 -5.86
N PHE A 81 -2.31 30.15 -4.59
CA PHE A 81 -1.59 30.74 -3.46
C PHE A 81 -0.10 30.42 -3.52
N THR A 82 0.24 29.13 -3.63
CA THR A 82 1.63 28.66 -3.63
C THR A 82 2.41 29.20 -4.82
N LEU A 83 1.86 29.13 -6.03
CA LEU A 83 2.53 29.64 -7.24
C LEU A 83 2.81 31.15 -7.17
N VAL A 84 1.82 31.95 -6.74
CA VAL A 84 2.00 33.41 -6.67
C VAL A 84 2.90 33.82 -5.51
N ALA A 85 2.78 33.17 -4.35
CA ALA A 85 3.64 33.44 -3.21
C ALA A 85 5.10 33.06 -3.50
N GLU A 86 5.34 31.88 -4.10
CA GLU A 86 6.69 31.41 -4.42
C GLU A 86 7.36 32.27 -5.49
N THR A 87 6.64 32.62 -6.57
CA THR A 87 7.19 33.49 -7.61
C THR A 87 7.57 34.87 -7.06
N ARG A 88 6.70 35.50 -6.27
CA ARG A 88 6.98 36.80 -5.63
C ARG A 88 8.13 36.73 -4.64
N LEU A 89 8.18 35.69 -3.80
CA LEU A 89 9.30 35.44 -2.89
C LEU A 89 10.62 35.29 -3.66
N MET A 90 10.63 34.50 -4.74
CA MET A 90 11.83 34.28 -5.55
C MET A 90 12.28 35.57 -6.27
N HIS A 91 11.35 36.40 -6.74
CA HIS A 91 11.67 37.70 -7.31
C HIS A 91 12.25 38.67 -6.27
N GLY A 92 11.66 38.72 -5.06
CA GLY A 92 12.15 39.56 -3.97
C GLY A 92 13.48 39.09 -3.35
N VAL A 93 13.75 37.78 -3.33
CA VAL A 93 15.03 37.25 -2.82
C VAL A 93 16.18 37.47 -3.80
N ARG A 94 15.93 37.39 -5.12
CA ARG A 94 16.98 37.55 -6.13
C ARG A 94 17.49 38.99 -6.25
N ASN A 95 16.58 39.98 -6.25
CA ASN A 95 16.92 41.40 -6.34
C ASN A 95 16.00 42.22 -5.42
N PRO A 96 16.28 42.27 -4.10
CA PRO A 96 15.38 42.87 -3.12
C PRO A 96 15.15 44.37 -3.35
N GLU A 97 16.21 45.12 -3.69
CA GLU A 97 16.11 46.57 -3.94
C GLU A 97 15.25 46.88 -5.17
N LEU A 98 15.42 46.13 -6.26
CA LEU A 98 14.62 46.26 -7.47
C LEU A 98 13.15 45.91 -7.21
N TYR A 99 12.90 44.85 -6.44
CA TYR A 99 11.55 44.41 -6.10
C TYR A 99 10.83 45.44 -5.22
N MET A 100 11.52 46.04 -4.25
CA MET A 100 10.95 47.15 -3.46
C MET A 100 10.67 48.39 -4.31
N ALA A 101 11.58 48.75 -5.22
CA ALA A 101 11.35 49.85 -6.16
C ALA A 101 10.13 49.61 -7.07
N THR A 102 9.81 48.34 -7.42
CA THR A 102 8.58 48.01 -8.15
C THR A 102 7.31 48.09 -7.31
N MET A 103 7.39 47.84 -6.00
CA MET A 103 6.23 47.98 -5.10
C MET A 103 5.88 49.45 -4.84
N ASP A 104 6.89 50.32 -4.75
CA ASP A 104 6.72 51.76 -4.52
C ASP A 104 6.46 52.56 -5.81
N GLY A 105 6.43 51.88 -6.98
CA GLY A 105 6.11 52.50 -8.28
C GLY A 105 7.20 53.40 -8.86
N SER A 106 8.37 53.47 -8.22
CA SER A 106 9.53 54.27 -8.66
C SER A 106 10.31 53.63 -9.81
N TYR A 107 10.16 52.32 -10.01
CA TYR A 107 10.76 51.59 -11.12
C TYR A 107 9.69 50.93 -11.99
N VAL A 108 9.52 51.43 -13.21
CA VAL A 108 8.79 50.74 -14.28
C VAL A 108 9.83 49.99 -15.13
N PRO A 109 9.75 48.65 -15.23
CA PRO A 109 10.69 47.91 -16.06
C PRO A 109 10.61 48.41 -17.50
N LYS A 110 11.74 48.81 -18.08
CA LYS A 110 11.81 49.15 -19.50
C LYS A 110 11.38 47.93 -20.30
N GLN A 111 10.31 48.08 -21.08
CA GLN A 111 9.79 47.05 -21.95
C GLN A 111 10.88 46.72 -22.98
N GLN A 112 11.55 45.57 -22.81
CA GLN A 112 12.59 45.13 -23.76
C GLN A 112 11.94 44.98 -25.14
N GLU A 113 12.42 45.76 -26.11
CA GLU A 113 12.02 45.62 -27.51
C GLU A 113 12.24 44.17 -27.96
N ALA A 114 11.26 43.62 -28.67
CA ALA A 114 11.23 42.21 -29.02
C ALA A 114 12.47 41.85 -29.87
N PRO A 115 13.29 40.87 -29.44
CA PRO A 115 14.46 40.47 -30.21
C PRO A 115 14.02 39.87 -31.56
N GLN A 116 14.67 40.29 -32.66
CA GLN A 116 14.47 39.76 -34.02
C GLN A 116 15.02 38.32 -34.16
N LEU A 117 14.53 37.39 -33.34
CA LEU A 117 14.89 35.97 -33.38
C LEU A 117 14.00 35.22 -34.38
N LYS A 118 14.56 34.22 -35.06
CA LYS A 118 13.78 33.30 -35.91
C LYS A 118 12.75 32.55 -35.07
N LEU A 119 11.62 32.17 -35.68
CA LEU A 119 10.45 31.60 -34.98
C LEU A 119 10.81 30.35 -34.12
N TRP A 120 11.66 29.46 -34.63
CA TRP A 120 12.14 28.30 -33.87
C TRP A 120 13.10 28.66 -32.72
N GLN A 121 13.93 29.70 -32.87
CA GLN A 121 14.83 30.17 -31.80
C GLN A 121 14.03 30.79 -30.66
N ARG A 122 12.96 31.53 -31.00
CA ARG A 122 12.00 32.04 -30.03
C ARG A 122 11.25 30.91 -29.32
N GLY A 123 10.84 29.88 -30.07
CA GLY A 123 10.22 28.68 -29.53
C GLY A 123 11.14 27.91 -28.59
N ALA A 124 12.42 27.72 -28.96
CA ALA A 124 13.43 27.06 -28.15
C ALA A 124 13.71 27.80 -26.84
N ASN A 125 13.87 29.13 -26.90
CA ASN A 125 14.04 29.96 -25.71
C ASN A 125 12.80 29.92 -24.81
N PHE A 126 11.59 29.93 -25.39
CA PHE A 126 10.34 29.85 -24.64
C PHE A 126 10.16 28.50 -23.93
N LEU A 127 10.51 27.39 -24.60
CA LEU A 127 10.49 26.05 -23.99
C LEU A 127 11.50 25.93 -22.85
N TYR A 128 12.66 26.55 -22.99
CA TYR A 128 13.67 26.59 -21.93
C TYR A 128 13.24 27.44 -20.72
N ASP A 129 12.67 28.63 -20.95
CA ASP A 129 12.30 29.56 -19.89
C ASP A 129 11.01 29.18 -19.15
N HIS A 130 10.11 28.48 -19.83
CA HIS A 130 8.80 28.10 -19.29
C HIS A 130 8.46 26.62 -19.56
N PRO A 131 9.24 25.67 -19.02
CA PRO A 131 9.10 24.24 -19.31
C PRO A 131 7.73 23.71 -18.86
N TYR A 132 7.26 24.10 -17.67
CA TYR A 132 5.97 23.66 -17.14
C TYR A 132 4.77 24.22 -17.91
N ARG A 133 4.85 25.48 -18.40
CA ARG A 133 3.78 26.05 -19.23
C ARG A 133 3.70 25.32 -20.56
N CYS A 134 4.85 25.03 -21.18
CA CYS A 134 4.91 24.25 -22.41
C CYS A 134 4.34 22.84 -22.24
N LEU A 135 4.70 22.15 -21.15
CA LEU A 135 4.17 20.85 -20.77
C LEU A 135 2.64 20.84 -20.68
N VAL A 136 2.03 21.85 -20.06
CA VAL A 136 0.56 21.96 -19.96
C VAL A 136 -0.07 22.29 -21.31
N THR A 137 0.49 23.26 -22.04
CA THR A 137 -0.07 23.70 -23.34
C THR A 137 -0.01 22.64 -24.42
N VAL A 138 0.97 21.72 -24.38
CA VAL A 138 1.08 20.63 -25.34
C VAL A 138 0.45 19.34 -24.79
N GLY A 139 0.64 19.06 -23.50
CA GLY A 139 0.14 17.85 -22.86
C GLY A 139 -1.39 17.79 -22.75
N ALA A 140 -2.05 18.90 -22.38
CA ALA A 140 -3.51 18.89 -22.21
C ALA A 140 -4.27 18.64 -23.53
N PRO A 141 -3.95 19.30 -24.66
CA PRO A 141 -4.56 18.97 -25.95
C PRO A 141 -4.25 17.55 -26.42
N LEU A 142 -3.04 17.06 -26.14
CA LEU A 142 -2.63 15.71 -26.55
C LEU A 142 -3.43 14.62 -25.80
N VAL A 143 -3.60 14.75 -24.49
CA VAL A 143 -4.45 13.83 -23.70
C VAL A 143 -5.91 13.95 -24.10
N ALA A 144 -6.41 15.16 -24.37
CA ALA A 144 -7.75 15.36 -24.88
C ALA A 144 -7.97 14.71 -26.27
N GLY A 145 -6.97 14.77 -27.14
CA GLY A 145 -6.97 14.09 -28.44
C GLY A 145 -7.00 12.57 -28.31
N ILE A 146 -6.20 12.00 -27.38
CA ILE A 146 -6.22 10.57 -27.06
C ILE A 146 -7.61 10.14 -26.56
N TYR A 147 -8.22 10.93 -25.67
CA TYR A 147 -9.57 10.67 -25.18
C TYR A 147 -10.60 10.72 -26.31
N GLY A 148 -10.55 11.74 -27.18
CA GLY A 148 -11.43 11.87 -28.34
C GLY A 148 -11.31 10.67 -29.29
N TYR A 149 -10.09 10.24 -29.59
CA TYR A 149 -9.83 9.05 -30.40
C TYR A 149 -10.40 7.77 -29.77
N GLN A 150 -10.19 7.59 -28.46
CA GLN A 150 -10.69 6.41 -27.75
C GLN A 150 -12.22 6.41 -27.64
N HIS A 151 -12.84 7.58 -27.51
CA HIS A 151 -14.29 7.75 -27.46
C HIS A 151 -14.97 7.47 -28.81
N MET A 152 -14.27 7.64 -29.94
CA MET A 152 -14.80 7.24 -31.26
C MET A 152 -14.86 5.72 -31.45
N ASN A 153 -14.15 4.96 -30.62
CA ASN A 153 -14.05 3.52 -30.77
C ASN A 153 -15.18 2.80 -30.02
N LYS A 154 -16.24 2.41 -30.75
CA LYS A 154 -17.44 1.77 -30.20
C LYS A 154 -17.25 0.30 -29.78
N GLY A 155 -16.12 -0.32 -30.12
CA GLY A 155 -15.83 -1.73 -29.82
C GLY A 155 -15.37 -2.02 -28.39
N ILE A 156 -15.28 -1.01 -27.53
CA ILE A 156 -14.74 -1.11 -26.15
C ILE A 156 -15.68 -0.39 -25.18
N SER A 157 -15.78 -0.91 -23.96
CA SER A 157 -16.65 -0.32 -22.93
C SER A 157 -16.14 1.04 -22.47
N ALA A 158 -17.03 1.92 -22.01
CA ALA A 158 -16.66 3.27 -21.56
C ALA A 158 -15.62 3.29 -20.42
N SER A 159 -15.63 2.27 -19.55
CA SER A 159 -14.61 2.11 -18.50
C SER A 159 -13.24 1.75 -19.08
N GLN A 160 -13.18 0.90 -20.11
CA GLN A 160 -11.96 0.58 -20.85
C GLN A 160 -11.44 1.79 -21.64
N GLN A 161 -12.32 2.59 -22.24
CA GLN A 161 -11.93 3.84 -22.90
C GLN A 161 -11.20 4.79 -21.94
N ILE A 162 -11.72 4.95 -20.72
CA ILE A 162 -11.09 5.76 -19.68
C ILE A 162 -9.76 5.15 -19.24
N MET A 163 -9.67 3.82 -19.07
CA MET A 163 -8.43 3.14 -18.70
C MET A 163 -7.34 3.32 -19.76
N HIS A 164 -7.66 3.13 -21.03
CA HIS A 164 -6.72 3.30 -22.14
C HIS A 164 -6.28 4.76 -22.27
N THR A 165 -7.22 5.70 -22.17
CA THR A 165 -6.91 7.14 -22.18
C THR A 165 -5.94 7.49 -21.05
N ARG A 166 -6.13 6.92 -19.86
CA ARG A 166 -5.23 7.13 -18.72
C ARG A 166 -3.84 6.56 -19.00
N ILE A 167 -3.73 5.32 -19.46
CA ILE A 167 -2.44 4.65 -19.69
C ILE A 167 -1.65 5.39 -20.79
N TYR A 168 -2.28 5.63 -21.95
CA TYR A 168 -1.63 6.33 -23.06
C TYR A 168 -1.37 7.79 -22.76
N GLY A 169 -2.28 8.46 -22.03
CA GLY A 169 -2.09 9.83 -21.58
C GLY A 169 -0.91 9.97 -20.63
N GLN A 170 -0.80 9.08 -19.63
CA GLN A 170 0.31 9.05 -18.69
C GLN A 170 1.64 8.77 -19.41
N ALA A 171 1.70 7.77 -20.28
CA ALA A 171 2.90 7.45 -21.06
C ALA A 171 3.34 8.65 -21.91
N SER A 172 2.39 9.32 -22.58
CA SER A 172 2.69 10.48 -23.43
C SER A 172 3.20 11.68 -22.63
N VAL A 173 2.62 11.96 -21.45
CA VAL A 173 3.07 13.04 -20.56
C VAL A 173 4.47 12.75 -20.01
N VAL A 174 4.77 11.49 -19.66
CA VAL A 174 6.12 11.10 -19.19
C VAL A 174 7.15 11.30 -20.30
N VAL A 175 6.85 10.87 -21.54
CA VAL A 175 7.75 11.11 -22.69
C VAL A 175 7.94 12.60 -22.94
N LEU A 176 6.88 13.41 -22.85
CA LEU A 176 6.96 14.86 -23.02
C LEU A 176 7.83 15.52 -21.94
N LEU A 177 7.70 15.05 -20.70
CA LEU A 177 8.49 15.53 -19.55
C LEU A 177 9.96 15.15 -19.70
N LEU A 178 10.27 13.90 -20.02
CA LEU A 178 11.66 13.45 -20.25
C LEU A 178 12.31 14.21 -21.42
N SER A 179 11.55 14.43 -22.50
CA SER A 179 12.02 15.20 -23.66
C SER A 179 12.27 16.66 -23.29
N SER A 180 11.38 17.28 -22.51
CA SER A 180 11.54 18.65 -22.03
C SER A 180 12.73 18.80 -21.07
N MET A 181 12.97 17.82 -20.19
CA MET A 181 14.13 17.83 -19.28
C MET A 181 15.43 17.63 -20.03
N ALA A 182 15.48 16.71 -21.00
CA ALA A 182 16.65 16.52 -21.86
C ALA A 182 16.94 17.78 -22.69
N PHE A 183 15.91 18.43 -23.22
CA PHE A 183 16.06 19.70 -23.94
C PHE A 183 16.53 20.83 -23.02
N HIS A 184 16.02 20.89 -21.79
CA HIS A 184 16.45 21.88 -20.81
C HIS A 184 17.93 21.71 -20.43
N ASP A 185 18.40 20.48 -20.20
CA ASP A 185 19.82 20.19 -19.95
C ASP A 185 20.70 20.53 -21.18
N TYR A 186 20.21 20.26 -22.38
CA TYR A 186 20.89 20.62 -23.63
C TYR A 186 21.06 22.14 -23.78
N MET A 187 19.99 22.92 -23.56
CA MET A 187 20.04 24.39 -23.63
C MET A 187 20.84 24.99 -22.48
N ALA A 188 20.80 24.40 -21.27
CA ALA A 188 21.61 24.84 -20.14
C ALA A 188 23.12 24.74 -20.43
N LYS A 189 23.56 23.76 -21.23
CA LYS A 189 24.95 23.60 -21.64
C LYS A 189 25.38 24.51 -22.79
N ARG A 190 24.45 24.93 -23.65
CA ARG A 190 24.75 25.72 -24.88
C ARG A 190 24.39 27.20 -24.79
N GLY A 191 23.66 27.61 -23.76
CA GLY A 191 23.19 28.97 -23.58
C GLY A 191 21.95 29.30 -24.42
N LYS A 192 21.34 30.45 -24.12
CA LYS A 192 20.16 30.95 -24.84
C LYS A 192 20.55 31.50 -26.21
N PHE A 193 19.61 31.50 -27.16
CA PHE A 193 19.80 32.22 -28.41
C PHE A 193 19.59 33.71 -28.17
N GLU A 194 20.66 34.49 -28.19
CA GLU A 194 20.65 35.95 -28.05
C GLU A 194 20.97 36.60 -29.41
N THR A 195 20.42 37.78 -29.65
CA THR A 195 20.83 38.65 -30.77
C THR A 195 22.08 39.41 -30.37
N LEU A 196 23.18 39.25 -31.12
CA LEU A 196 24.44 39.98 -30.89
C LEU A 196 24.19 41.49 -31.01
N VAL A 197 24.00 42.16 -29.86
CA VAL A 197 24.30 43.58 -29.71
C VAL A 197 25.29 43.66 -28.56
N VAL A 198 26.56 43.84 -28.89
CA VAL A 198 27.64 44.07 -27.92
C VAL A 198 27.84 45.58 -27.80
N PRO A 199 27.53 46.22 -26.66
CA PRO A 199 28.21 47.45 -26.28
C PRO A 199 29.44 47.07 -25.45
N LEU A 200 30.62 47.50 -25.92
CA LEU A 200 31.88 47.37 -25.19
C LEU A 200 31.84 48.18 -23.89
N PRO A 201 32.29 47.65 -22.74
CA PRO A 201 32.54 48.46 -21.57
C PRO A 201 33.88 49.20 -21.73
N GLN A 202 33.83 50.53 -21.82
CA GLN A 202 34.99 51.38 -21.59
C GLN A 202 35.22 51.54 -20.08
N GLY A 203 36.44 51.27 -19.64
CA GLY A 203 37.06 51.88 -18.46
C GLY A 203 36.55 51.42 -17.10
N VAL A 204 37.06 50.29 -16.60
CA VAL A 204 37.19 50.07 -15.15
C VAL A 204 38.56 49.45 -14.87
N GLU A 205 39.45 50.26 -14.29
CA GLU A 205 40.72 49.80 -13.73
C GLU A 205 40.48 49.00 -12.44
N LEU A 206 41.13 47.84 -12.33
CA LEU A 206 41.16 47.03 -11.12
C LEU A 206 42.19 47.62 -10.13
N PRO A 207 41.85 47.86 -8.84
CA PRO A 207 42.87 48.25 -7.89
C PRO A 207 43.81 47.08 -7.57
N ARG A 208 45.11 47.39 -7.68
CA ARG A 208 46.23 46.52 -7.32
C ARG A 208 46.30 46.26 -5.82
N SER A 209 46.79 45.06 -5.51
CA SER A 209 47.33 44.61 -4.22
C SER A 209 48.43 45.53 -3.67
N ALA A 210 48.36 45.82 -2.36
CA ALA A 210 49.50 46.20 -1.51
C ALA A 210 49.24 45.59 -0.11
N SER A 211 49.93 44.52 0.28
CA SER A 211 51.24 44.47 0.96
C SER A 211 51.29 45.21 2.31
N ALA A 212 51.67 44.45 3.34
CA ALA A 212 51.80 44.81 4.73
C ALA A 212 52.94 45.82 5.03
N SER A 213 52.80 46.56 6.13
CA SER A 213 53.76 46.63 7.26
C SER A 213 53.47 47.84 8.16
N GLY A 214 53.94 47.79 9.41
CA GLY A 214 54.30 49.02 10.13
C GLY A 214 53.71 49.21 11.52
N ARG A 215 54.36 48.62 12.53
CA ARG A 215 54.15 48.85 13.97
C ARG A 215 54.87 50.13 14.39
N ARG A 216 54.25 51.03 15.18
CA ARG A 216 55.00 51.95 16.07
C ARG A 216 54.21 52.35 17.33
N ARG A 217 54.89 52.22 18.47
CA ARG A 217 54.52 52.68 19.82
C ARG A 217 54.77 54.18 19.97
N THR A 218 53.92 54.88 20.73
CA THR A 218 54.29 56.00 21.62
C THR A 218 53.27 56.11 22.76
N SER A 219 53.67 56.84 23.81
CA SER A 219 53.36 56.67 25.22
C SER A 219 52.27 57.59 25.80
N SER A 220 51.64 57.08 26.86
CA SER A 220 51.22 57.75 28.11
C SER A 220 50.74 59.21 28.06
N GLY A 221 49.43 59.37 28.27
CA GLY A 221 48.83 60.55 28.90
C GLY A 221 47.60 60.14 29.71
N LYS A 222 47.68 60.18 31.05
CA LYS A 222 46.53 60.03 31.94
C LYS A 222 45.58 61.23 31.74
N LYS A 223 44.30 60.99 31.46
CA LYS A 223 43.16 61.60 32.18
C LYS A 223 41.80 61.13 31.63
N LYS A 224 40.87 61.00 32.59
CA LYS A 224 39.44 60.67 32.53
C LYS A 224 39.11 59.20 32.29
N ALA A 225 38.57 58.59 33.36
CA ALA A 225 37.89 57.31 33.30
C ALA A 225 36.80 57.39 32.23
N PRO A 226 36.78 56.50 31.22
CA PRO A 226 35.59 56.32 30.43
C PRO A 226 34.56 55.71 31.36
N ILE A 227 33.45 56.41 31.51
CA ILE A 227 32.17 55.88 31.98
C ILE A 227 32.06 54.46 31.43
N LYS A 228 31.97 53.44 32.32
CA LYS A 228 31.59 52.10 31.89
C LYS A 228 30.38 52.29 30.99
N PRO A 229 30.40 51.92 29.70
CA PRO A 229 29.18 51.99 28.92
C PRO A 229 28.17 51.17 29.72
N ALA A 230 27.09 51.83 30.13
CA ALA A 230 25.95 51.16 30.72
C ALA A 230 25.70 49.94 29.85
N LEU A 231 25.60 48.76 30.47
CA LEU A 231 25.26 47.53 29.76
C LEU A 231 24.01 47.85 28.93
N ASN A 232 24.18 48.08 27.64
CA ASN A 232 23.09 48.42 26.74
C ASN A 232 22.18 47.20 26.77
N THR A 233 21.08 47.29 27.50
CA THR A 233 20.04 46.27 27.60
C THR A 233 19.36 46.00 26.25
N ASN A 234 19.74 46.73 25.20
CA ASN A 234 19.21 46.65 23.84
C ASN A 234 20.22 46.14 22.80
N ALA A 235 21.30 45.46 23.19
CA ALA A 235 22.29 44.94 22.22
C ALA A 235 21.83 43.70 21.41
N ASN A 236 20.64 43.14 21.69
CA ASN A 236 20.17 41.90 21.08
C ASN A 236 18.73 41.97 20.54
N THR A 237 18.16 43.15 20.32
CA THR A 237 16.72 43.30 20.01
C THR A 237 16.30 42.73 18.65
N ASN A 238 17.25 42.46 17.75
CA ASN A 238 17.03 41.85 16.42
C ASN A 238 18.00 40.70 16.12
N ARG A 239 18.65 40.15 17.14
CA ARG A 239 19.56 39.02 16.95
C ARG A 239 18.73 37.76 16.73
N PRO A 240 18.91 37.02 15.62
CA PRO A 240 18.20 35.77 15.43
C PRO A 240 18.50 34.83 16.60
N ASP A 241 17.49 34.06 17.00
CA ASP A 241 17.60 33.09 18.08
C ASP A 241 18.83 32.21 17.87
N SER A 242 19.65 32.06 18.91
CA SER A 242 20.87 31.24 18.90
C SER A 242 20.60 29.77 19.18
N SER A 243 19.32 29.34 19.16
CA SER A 243 18.99 27.93 19.27
C SER A 243 19.54 27.12 18.09
N ARG A 244 19.86 25.87 18.36
CA ARG A 244 20.49 24.97 17.38
C ARG A 244 19.60 24.70 16.17
N MET A 245 18.28 24.80 16.35
CA MET A 245 17.29 24.66 15.30
C MET A 245 17.35 25.84 14.33
N THR A 246 17.34 27.07 14.84
CA THR A 246 17.34 28.29 14.02
C THR A 246 18.68 28.53 13.33
N GLN A 247 19.78 28.06 13.94
CA GLN A 247 21.13 28.14 13.37
C GLN A 247 21.51 26.94 12.49
N GLN A 248 20.62 25.96 12.32
CA GLN A 248 20.88 24.71 11.58
C GLN A 248 22.06 23.87 12.14
N GLU A 249 22.37 24.05 13.42
CA GLU A 249 23.40 23.31 14.17
C GLU A 249 22.80 22.16 15.00
N LEU A 250 21.71 21.57 14.49
CA LEU A 250 21.13 20.37 15.07
C LEU A 250 22.17 19.25 15.13
N HIS A 251 22.05 18.39 16.14
CA HIS A 251 22.80 17.15 16.15
C HIS A 251 22.50 16.36 14.88
N MET A 252 23.49 16.27 14.00
CA MET A 252 23.40 15.56 12.73
C MET A 252 24.47 14.48 12.73
N TRP A 253 24.05 13.25 12.45
CA TRP A 253 24.96 12.18 12.08
C TRP A 253 25.01 12.09 10.56
N GLN A 254 26.19 12.27 9.98
CA GLN A 254 26.42 12.15 8.54
C GLN A 254 27.19 10.86 8.27
N PRO A 255 26.52 9.74 7.96
CA PRO A 255 27.19 8.48 7.66
C PRO A 255 27.90 8.58 6.31
N VAL A 256 29.20 8.84 6.34
CA VAL A 256 30.05 8.72 5.15
C VAL A 256 30.39 7.26 4.98
N LEU A 257 29.85 6.65 3.93
CA LEU A 257 30.08 5.24 3.61
C LEU A 257 31.53 5.03 3.14
N THR A 258 32.42 4.71 4.08
CA THR A 258 33.81 4.34 3.74
C THR A 258 33.87 2.88 3.31
N LEU A 259 34.86 2.54 2.47
CA LEU A 259 35.04 1.17 1.98
C LEU A 259 35.18 0.15 3.12
N GLY A 260 35.80 0.53 4.24
CA GLY A 260 35.90 -0.33 5.43
C GLY A 260 34.53 -0.61 6.07
N TRP A 261 33.71 0.43 6.25
CA TRP A 261 32.33 0.27 6.73
C TRP A 261 31.47 -0.53 5.75
N SER A 262 31.61 -0.32 4.44
CA SER A 262 30.89 -1.11 3.42
C SER A 262 31.23 -2.59 3.49
N ILE A 263 32.51 -2.95 3.62
CA ILE A 263 32.94 -4.35 3.79
C ILE A 263 32.33 -4.94 5.07
N GLY A 264 32.44 -4.22 6.19
CA GLY A 264 31.87 -4.67 7.47
C GLY A 264 30.36 -4.89 7.40
N ILE A 265 29.60 -3.94 6.84
CA ILE A 265 28.15 -4.06 6.68
C ILE A 265 27.80 -5.24 5.76
N CYS A 266 28.44 -5.35 4.58
CA CYS A 266 28.17 -6.44 3.65
C CYS A 266 28.47 -7.80 4.26
N PHE A 267 29.59 -7.94 4.98
CA PHE A 267 29.96 -9.20 5.64
C PHE A 267 28.99 -9.55 6.77
N THR A 268 28.60 -8.60 7.61
CA THR A 268 27.64 -8.83 8.70
C THR A 268 26.27 -9.21 8.16
N VAL A 269 25.76 -8.52 7.14
CA VAL A 269 24.48 -8.86 6.49
C VAL A 269 24.58 -10.25 5.84
N ALA A 270 25.66 -10.55 5.14
CA ALA A 270 25.88 -11.86 4.54
C ALA A 270 25.83 -12.98 5.59
N LEU A 271 26.55 -12.82 6.71
CA LEU A 271 26.58 -13.81 7.78
C LEU A 271 25.19 -14.05 8.39
N ILE A 272 24.46 -12.98 8.70
CA ILE A 272 23.12 -13.09 9.28
C ILE A 272 22.15 -13.74 8.29
N CYS A 273 22.13 -13.30 7.03
CA CYS A 273 21.25 -13.86 6.00
C CYS A 273 21.56 -15.32 5.69
N ILE A 274 22.84 -15.71 5.60
CA ILE A 274 23.22 -17.11 5.38
C ILE A 274 22.82 -17.97 6.58
N ALA A 275 23.10 -17.52 7.81
CA ALA A 275 22.72 -18.26 9.02
C ALA A 275 21.20 -18.47 9.11
N LEU A 276 20.41 -17.42 8.86
CA LEU A 276 18.95 -17.51 8.81
C LEU A 276 18.46 -18.41 7.66
N GLY A 277 19.05 -18.28 6.48
CA GLY A 277 18.70 -19.09 5.31
C GLY A 277 18.94 -20.58 5.55
N VAL A 278 20.11 -20.94 6.09
CA VAL A 278 20.43 -22.33 6.47
C VAL A 278 19.46 -22.83 7.54
N ALA A 279 19.21 -22.03 8.58
CA ALA A 279 18.28 -22.41 9.65
C ALA A 279 16.86 -22.68 9.12
N ILE A 280 16.33 -21.81 8.24
CA ILE A 280 14.99 -21.96 7.66
C ILE A 280 14.91 -23.17 6.72
N VAL A 281 15.93 -23.40 5.87
CA VAL A 281 15.96 -24.58 4.99
C VAL A 281 16.03 -25.86 5.81
N TYR A 282 16.91 -25.90 6.82
CA TYR A 282 17.05 -27.07 7.70
C TYR A 282 15.74 -27.37 8.43
N THR A 283 15.16 -26.37 9.08
CA THR A 283 13.89 -26.53 9.81
C THR A 283 12.70 -26.82 8.90
N SER A 284 12.67 -26.29 7.66
CA SER A 284 11.65 -26.66 6.67
C SER A 284 11.75 -28.13 6.24
N GLY A 285 12.96 -28.71 6.25
CA GLY A 285 13.18 -30.12 5.95
C GLY A 285 12.80 -31.08 7.07
N THR A 286 12.74 -30.59 8.31
CA THR A 286 12.31 -31.40 9.46
C THR A 286 10.80 -31.40 9.69
N LEU A 287 10.09 -30.39 9.20
CA LEU A 287 8.63 -30.29 9.35
C LEU A 287 7.92 -31.34 8.50
N THR A 288 7.06 -32.13 9.13
CA THR A 288 6.25 -33.13 8.42
C THR A 288 5.00 -32.49 7.83
N LYS A 289 4.72 -32.79 6.56
CA LYS A 289 3.52 -32.38 5.84
C LYS A 289 3.00 -33.58 5.05
N LEU A 290 1.75 -33.97 5.31
CA LEU A 290 1.02 -35.00 4.58
C LEU A 290 -0.14 -34.35 3.84
N ARG A 291 -0.26 -34.60 2.53
CA ARG A 291 -1.32 -34.06 1.68
C ARG A 291 -2.01 -35.17 0.89
N VAL A 292 -3.31 -35.31 1.07
CA VAL A 292 -4.12 -36.30 0.35
C VAL A 292 -5.29 -35.63 -0.37
N VAL A 293 -5.36 -35.81 -1.69
CA VAL A 293 -6.43 -35.28 -2.55
C VAL A 293 -7.61 -36.24 -2.53
N TYR A 294 -8.76 -35.82 -2.01
CA TYR A 294 -9.92 -36.72 -1.84
C TYR A 294 -11.05 -36.49 -2.86
N ASP A 295 -10.86 -35.56 -3.80
CA ASP A 295 -11.90 -35.14 -4.74
C ASP A 295 -12.07 -36.06 -5.98
N GLY A 296 -11.09 -36.94 -6.25
CA GLY A 296 -11.15 -37.98 -7.30
C GLY A 296 -11.16 -37.45 -8.74
N ASP A 297 -10.27 -37.99 -9.60
CA ASP A 297 -10.15 -37.56 -11.01
C ASP A 297 -11.23 -38.14 -11.93
N GLU A 298 -11.38 -37.57 -13.13
CA GLU A 298 -12.20 -38.14 -14.20
C GLU A 298 -11.70 -39.55 -14.58
N GLY A 299 -12.61 -40.54 -14.50
CA GLY A 299 -12.30 -41.94 -14.78
C GLY A 299 -11.92 -42.78 -13.55
N THR A 300 -11.83 -42.17 -12.37
CA THR A 300 -11.61 -42.92 -11.12
C THR A 300 -12.88 -43.70 -10.77
N GLN A 301 -12.92 -44.98 -11.11
CA GLN A 301 -13.91 -45.96 -10.61
C GLN A 301 -13.40 -46.74 -9.39
N ALA A 302 -12.21 -46.38 -8.90
CA ALA A 302 -11.59 -47.08 -7.80
C ALA A 302 -12.38 -46.84 -6.50
N SER A 303 -12.74 -47.92 -5.82
CA SER A 303 -13.21 -47.86 -4.43
C SER A 303 -12.13 -47.28 -3.54
N ASP A 304 -10.86 -47.65 -3.78
CA ASP A 304 -9.74 -47.25 -2.93
C ASP A 304 -8.59 -46.66 -3.78
N ALA A 305 -7.90 -45.66 -3.26
CA ALA A 305 -6.83 -44.96 -3.96
C ALA A 305 -5.63 -44.70 -3.04
N VAL A 306 -4.49 -45.24 -3.44
CA VAL A 306 -3.22 -45.05 -2.73
C VAL A 306 -2.48 -43.84 -3.31
N GLN A 307 -2.11 -42.90 -2.44
CA GLN A 307 -1.30 -41.72 -2.76
C GLN A 307 0.02 -41.76 -1.97
N LEU A 308 0.91 -40.81 -2.27
CA LEU A 308 2.24 -40.75 -1.64
C LEU A 308 2.17 -40.60 -0.12
N ASP A 309 1.27 -39.74 0.37
CA ASP A 309 1.19 -39.33 1.77
C ASP A 309 0.05 -40.03 2.54
N GLY A 310 -0.70 -40.94 1.89
CA GLY A 310 -1.83 -41.63 2.50
C GLY A 310 -2.66 -42.46 1.52
N ASN A 311 -3.61 -43.20 2.06
CA ASN A 311 -4.57 -44.01 1.31
C ASN A 311 -5.98 -43.46 1.50
N ILE A 312 -6.84 -43.66 0.52
CA ILE A 312 -8.25 -43.31 0.59
C ILE A 312 -9.05 -44.57 0.36
N SER A 313 -10.03 -44.83 1.24
CA SER A 313 -11.06 -45.82 0.98
C SER A 313 -12.40 -45.18 0.69
N LEU A 314 -13.18 -45.84 -0.16
CA LEU A 314 -14.42 -45.34 -0.76
C LEU A 314 -14.25 -43.97 -1.46
N LEU A 315 -13.19 -43.78 -2.24
CA LEU A 315 -12.94 -42.53 -2.98
C LEU A 315 -14.12 -42.14 -3.88
N SER A 316 -14.84 -43.12 -4.45
CA SER A 316 -16.04 -42.88 -5.24
C SER A 316 -17.13 -42.08 -4.50
N ASN A 317 -17.20 -42.18 -3.16
CA ASN A 317 -18.19 -41.46 -2.35
C ASN A 317 -17.85 -39.97 -2.22
N CYS A 318 -16.57 -39.62 -2.09
CA CYS A 318 -16.15 -38.24 -1.98
C CYS A 318 -16.15 -37.49 -3.31
N ARG A 319 -16.23 -38.22 -4.43
CA ARG A 319 -16.35 -37.65 -5.76
C ARG A 319 -17.76 -37.11 -5.98
N LEU A 320 -17.86 -35.83 -6.32
CA LEU A 320 -19.12 -35.19 -6.70
C LEU A 320 -19.11 -34.98 -8.21
N ASP A 321 -19.99 -35.69 -8.94
CA ASP A 321 -20.07 -35.63 -10.41
C ASP A 321 -21.01 -34.51 -10.89
N SER A 322 -22.12 -34.29 -10.17
CA SER A 322 -23.08 -33.21 -10.44
C SER A 322 -23.10 -32.17 -9.31
N PRO A 323 -23.40 -30.89 -9.60
CA PRO A 323 -23.74 -29.91 -8.58
C PRO A 323 -24.92 -30.34 -7.68
N ASP A 324 -25.78 -31.24 -8.13
CA ASP A 324 -26.94 -31.73 -7.36
C ASP A 324 -26.53 -32.71 -6.24
N ASP A 325 -25.37 -33.36 -6.38
CA ASP A 325 -24.82 -34.25 -5.35
C ASP A 325 -24.25 -33.46 -4.17
N ALA A 326 -23.98 -32.17 -4.39
CA ALA A 326 -23.44 -31.25 -3.40
C ALA A 326 -24.48 -30.86 -2.34
N ASN A 327 -24.03 -30.54 -1.12
CA ASN A 327 -24.90 -30.14 0.00
C ASN A 327 -25.94 -31.21 0.44
N SER A 328 -25.71 -32.48 0.15
CA SER A 328 -26.62 -33.59 0.49
C SER A 328 -26.39 -34.20 1.88
N PHE A 329 -25.25 -33.92 2.55
CA PHE A 329 -24.91 -34.31 3.93
C PHE A 329 -25.28 -35.76 4.32
N HIS A 330 -25.04 -36.69 3.41
CA HIS A 330 -25.46 -38.08 3.54
C HIS A 330 -24.26 -39.05 3.56
N ALA A 331 -24.42 -40.22 4.19
CA ALA A 331 -23.35 -41.22 4.36
C ALA A 331 -22.75 -41.75 3.05
N ASN A 332 -23.53 -41.75 1.97
CA ASN A 332 -23.07 -42.14 0.63
C ASN A 332 -22.01 -41.19 0.05
N HIS A 333 -21.84 -40.00 0.63
CA HIS A 333 -20.82 -39.02 0.24
C HIS A 333 -19.64 -38.95 1.23
N THR A 334 -19.51 -39.98 2.08
CA THR A 334 -18.41 -40.11 3.04
C THR A 334 -17.35 -41.07 2.50
N CYS A 335 -16.10 -40.62 2.45
CA CYS A 335 -14.91 -41.44 2.22
C CYS A 335 -13.96 -41.39 3.43
N TYR A 336 -12.98 -42.28 3.49
CA TYR A 336 -12.03 -42.34 4.60
C TYR A 336 -10.61 -42.10 4.11
N VAL A 337 -9.95 -41.09 4.67
CA VAL A 337 -8.57 -40.73 4.36
C VAL A 337 -7.67 -41.23 5.48
N SER A 338 -6.85 -42.22 5.17
CA SER A 338 -5.90 -42.86 6.07
C SER A 338 -4.50 -42.28 5.88
N LEU A 339 -3.97 -41.65 6.92
CA LEU A 339 -2.64 -41.05 6.98
C LEU A 339 -1.77 -41.87 7.94
N THR A 340 -0.53 -42.14 7.56
CA THR A 340 0.47 -42.76 8.45
C THR A 340 1.64 -41.79 8.59
N LEU A 341 1.96 -41.41 9.84
CA LEU A 341 3.00 -40.43 10.11
C LEU A 341 4.39 -41.03 9.87
N PRO A 342 5.21 -40.47 8.96
CA PRO A 342 6.57 -40.97 8.72
C PRO A 342 7.56 -40.55 9.82
N ASN A 343 7.33 -39.39 10.44
CA ASN A 343 8.17 -38.83 11.50
C ASN A 343 7.29 -38.36 12.67
N ASP A 344 7.93 -38.15 13.83
CA ASP A 344 7.28 -37.56 15.00
C ASP A 344 6.85 -36.11 14.72
N ILE A 345 5.63 -35.76 15.10
CA ILE A 345 5.09 -34.40 15.03
C ILE A 345 4.84 -33.89 16.45
N ARG A 346 5.37 -32.71 16.77
CA ARG A 346 5.11 -32.05 18.05
C ARG A 346 3.78 -31.31 18.05
N SER A 347 3.13 -31.30 19.21
CA SER A 347 1.91 -30.54 19.46
C SER A 347 2.14 -29.02 19.27
N PRO A 348 1.19 -28.28 18.67
CA PRO A 348 -0.09 -28.74 18.14
C PRO A 348 0.01 -29.19 16.67
N VAL A 349 -0.55 -30.37 16.36
CA VAL A 349 -0.68 -30.85 14.98
C VAL A 349 -1.86 -30.16 14.32
N ARG A 350 -1.66 -29.53 13.16
CA ARG A 350 -2.73 -28.76 12.50
C ARG A 350 -3.27 -29.49 11.28
N ILE A 351 -4.59 -29.42 11.15
CA ILE A 351 -5.37 -29.98 10.05
C ILE A 351 -5.84 -28.80 9.19
N PHE A 352 -5.61 -28.89 7.88
CA PHE A 352 -6.02 -27.91 6.91
C PHE A 352 -6.80 -28.58 5.78
N TYR A 353 -7.71 -27.84 5.17
CA TYR A 353 -8.16 -28.15 3.82
C TYR A 353 -7.44 -27.25 2.81
N GLU A 354 -7.16 -27.80 1.64
CA GLU A 354 -6.61 -27.07 0.50
C GLU A 354 -7.63 -27.05 -0.63
N LEU A 355 -7.83 -25.87 -1.21
CA LEU A 355 -8.63 -25.66 -2.41
C LEU A 355 -7.72 -25.14 -3.52
N ASP A 356 -7.69 -25.87 -4.63
CA ASP A 356 -7.02 -25.43 -5.85
C ASP A 356 -8.02 -24.90 -6.89
N MET A 357 -7.54 -24.00 -7.76
CA MET A 357 -8.31 -23.29 -8.79
C MET A 357 -9.54 -22.52 -8.27
N TYR A 358 -9.62 -22.28 -6.96
CA TYR A 358 -10.62 -21.39 -6.36
C TYR A 358 -10.03 -20.00 -6.10
N TYR A 359 -10.63 -18.95 -6.65
CA TYR A 359 -10.03 -17.60 -6.68
C TYR A 359 -10.69 -16.64 -5.67
N GLN A 360 -10.33 -16.76 -4.38
CA GLN A 360 -10.78 -15.79 -3.35
C GLN A 360 -10.22 -14.37 -3.56
N ASN A 361 -9.13 -14.24 -4.33
CA ASN A 361 -8.51 -12.96 -4.68
C ASN A 361 -9.18 -12.26 -5.88
N HIS A 362 -10.21 -12.88 -6.49
CA HIS A 362 -10.89 -12.27 -7.62
C HIS A 362 -11.59 -10.98 -7.19
N ARG A 363 -11.46 -9.90 -7.98
CA ARG A 363 -11.99 -8.57 -7.64
C ARG A 363 -13.46 -8.61 -7.20
N ARG A 364 -14.29 -9.38 -7.92
CA ARG A 364 -15.72 -9.51 -7.61
C ARG A 364 -15.98 -10.33 -6.33
N PHE A 365 -15.13 -11.31 -6.02
CA PHE A 365 -15.23 -12.05 -4.76
C PHE A 365 -14.96 -11.09 -3.60
N VAL A 366 -13.84 -10.37 -3.64
CA VAL A 366 -13.42 -9.43 -2.59
C VAL A 366 -14.39 -8.28 -2.40
N SER A 367 -15.01 -7.77 -3.48
CA SER A 367 -15.97 -6.67 -3.39
C SER A 367 -17.40 -7.11 -3.05
N SER A 368 -17.70 -8.42 -3.06
CA SER A 368 -19.07 -8.91 -2.88
C SER A 368 -19.35 -9.30 -1.44
N VAL A 369 -19.42 -8.28 -0.59
CA VAL A 369 -19.62 -8.40 0.86
C VAL A 369 -20.00 -7.04 1.45
N ILE A 370 -20.89 -7.01 2.44
CA ILE A 370 -21.09 -5.85 3.32
C ILE A 370 -20.43 -6.17 4.65
N ARG A 371 -19.31 -5.50 4.95
CA ARG A 371 -18.45 -5.88 6.09
C ARG A 371 -19.10 -5.59 7.43
N GLU A 372 -19.96 -4.58 7.48
CA GLU A 372 -20.74 -4.22 8.66
C GLU A 372 -21.70 -5.35 9.05
N GLN A 373 -22.16 -6.21 8.13
CA GLN A 373 -22.99 -7.38 8.46
C GLN A 373 -22.21 -8.46 9.22
N PHE A 374 -20.87 -8.40 9.21
CA PHE A 374 -20.05 -9.31 10.01
C PHE A 374 -19.92 -8.80 11.44
N THR A 375 -20.26 -7.55 11.70
CA THR A 375 -20.20 -6.91 13.02
C THR A 375 -21.61 -6.60 13.52
N ASP A 376 -21.71 -6.22 14.78
CA ASP A 376 -22.98 -5.81 15.39
C ASP A 376 -23.36 -4.35 15.05
N GLU A 377 -22.72 -3.74 14.07
CA GLU A 377 -22.96 -2.33 13.67
C GLU A 377 -24.06 -2.19 12.60
N TRP A 378 -24.27 -3.23 11.79
CA TRP A 378 -25.22 -3.15 10.69
C TRP A 378 -26.67 -3.12 11.16
N ARG A 379 -27.50 -2.31 10.49
CA ARG A 379 -28.95 -2.17 10.73
C ARG A 379 -29.67 -2.12 9.39
N PRO A 380 -30.87 -2.74 9.28
CA PRO A 380 -31.65 -2.73 8.03
C PRO A 380 -32.13 -1.32 7.65
N ASP A 381 -32.45 -0.49 8.64
CA ASP A 381 -33.05 0.85 8.43
C ASP A 381 -32.02 1.93 8.03
N ALA A 382 -30.73 1.63 8.11
CA ALA A 382 -29.65 2.60 7.92
C ALA A 382 -29.41 2.99 6.45
N GLY A 383 -30.28 2.55 5.52
CA GLY A 383 -30.28 3.03 4.13
C GLY A 383 -29.04 2.65 3.32
N TYR A 384 -28.31 1.61 3.73
CA TYR A 384 -27.20 1.09 2.97
C TYR A 384 -27.71 0.51 1.65
N THR A 385 -27.33 1.14 0.55
CA THR A 385 -27.60 0.58 -0.77
C THR A 385 -26.80 -0.72 -0.89
N MET A 386 -27.50 -1.86 -0.98
CA MET A 386 -26.97 -3.24 -1.17
C MET A 386 -26.22 -3.43 -2.50
N ILE A 387 -25.52 -2.40 -2.99
CA ILE A 387 -24.79 -2.36 -4.26
C ILE A 387 -23.60 -3.33 -4.25
N GLU A 388 -23.15 -3.75 -3.06
CA GLU A 388 -21.97 -4.59 -2.89
C GLU A 388 -22.29 -6.10 -2.94
N CYS A 389 -23.52 -6.54 -2.62
CA CYS A 389 -23.84 -7.98 -2.56
C CYS A 389 -24.12 -8.77 -3.87
N PRO A 390 -24.35 -8.16 -5.05
CA PRO A 390 -24.60 -8.93 -6.27
C PRO A 390 -23.45 -9.86 -6.71
N PRO A 391 -23.73 -11.11 -7.16
CA PRO A 391 -25.06 -11.62 -7.50
C PRO A 391 -25.79 -12.31 -6.33
N MET A 392 -25.13 -12.58 -5.20
CA MET A 392 -25.71 -13.34 -4.09
C MET A 392 -26.41 -12.40 -3.11
N LYS A 393 -27.59 -11.91 -3.51
CA LYS A 393 -28.43 -11.03 -2.68
C LYS A 393 -29.60 -11.78 -2.05
N THR A 394 -30.45 -12.40 -2.86
CA THR A 394 -31.62 -13.17 -2.41
C THR A 394 -31.49 -14.63 -2.82
N VAL A 395 -32.22 -15.48 -2.11
CA VAL A 395 -32.39 -16.89 -2.43
C VAL A 395 -33.77 -17.34 -1.97
N VAL A 396 -34.35 -18.30 -2.69
CA VAL A 396 -35.51 -19.06 -2.21
C VAL A 396 -34.96 -20.29 -1.50
N SER A 397 -35.17 -20.39 -0.20
CA SER A 397 -34.71 -21.55 0.59
C SER A 397 -35.62 -21.79 1.79
N GLU A 398 -35.67 -23.03 2.25
CA GLU A 398 -36.10 -23.36 3.61
C GLU A 398 -35.09 -22.86 4.67
N LEU A 399 -35.50 -22.89 5.93
CA LEU A 399 -34.62 -22.68 7.08
C LEU A 399 -34.17 -24.03 7.63
N CYS A 400 -32.89 -24.14 7.98
CA CYS A 400 -32.35 -25.34 8.59
C CYS A 400 -31.56 -25.01 9.85
N SER A 401 -31.92 -25.62 10.99
CA SER A 401 -31.18 -25.47 12.24
C SER A 401 -30.45 -26.76 12.56
N VAL A 402 -29.11 -26.73 12.64
CA VAL A 402 -28.27 -27.92 12.94
C VAL A 402 -28.57 -29.10 11.99
N GLY A 403 -28.92 -28.78 10.74
CA GLY A 403 -29.24 -29.76 9.70
C GLY A 403 -30.70 -30.23 9.64
N ASP A 404 -31.51 -29.90 10.64
CA ASP A 404 -32.96 -30.12 10.59
C ASP A 404 -33.61 -28.99 9.79
N CYS A 405 -34.03 -29.32 8.58
CA CYS A 405 -34.63 -28.40 7.62
C CYS A 405 -36.15 -28.43 7.70
N GLU A 406 -36.78 -27.27 7.53
CA GLU A 406 -38.22 -27.19 7.29
C GLU A 406 -38.60 -27.86 5.95
N ASP A 407 -39.89 -28.19 5.78
CA ASP A 407 -40.38 -28.79 4.54
C ASP A 407 -40.08 -27.88 3.34
N PRO A 408 -39.63 -28.42 2.19
CA PRO A 408 -39.30 -27.60 1.01
C PRO A 408 -40.46 -26.72 0.50
N GLU A 409 -41.70 -27.07 0.84
CA GLU A 409 -42.90 -26.29 0.52
C GLU A 409 -42.98 -24.96 1.31
N THR A 410 -42.25 -24.83 2.42
CA THR A 410 -42.14 -23.58 3.20
C THR A 410 -41.02 -22.67 2.72
N ALA A 411 -40.35 -23.00 1.61
CA ALA A 411 -39.29 -22.17 1.05
C ALA A 411 -39.83 -20.80 0.60
N VAL A 412 -39.24 -19.73 1.16
CA VAL A 412 -39.61 -18.33 0.89
C VAL A 412 -38.38 -17.58 0.37
N GLU A 413 -38.60 -16.58 -0.48
CA GLU A 413 -37.53 -15.68 -0.90
C GLU A 413 -37.04 -14.84 0.29
N ARG A 414 -35.75 -15.00 0.65
CA ARG A 414 -35.09 -14.30 1.74
C ARG A 414 -33.81 -13.63 1.25
N GLU A 415 -33.43 -12.53 1.88
CA GLU A 415 -32.12 -11.90 1.67
C GLU A 415 -31.04 -12.64 2.47
N TYR A 416 -29.89 -12.90 1.86
CA TYR A 416 -28.77 -13.51 2.58
C TYR A 416 -28.28 -12.61 3.72
N PHE A 417 -27.96 -13.21 4.87
CA PHE A 417 -27.35 -12.51 6.00
C PHE A 417 -26.19 -13.32 6.60
N PRO A 418 -24.94 -12.88 6.45
CA PRO A 418 -24.48 -11.80 5.57
C PRO A 418 -24.66 -12.09 4.08
N CYS A 419 -24.83 -11.05 3.26
CA CYS A 419 -24.97 -11.19 1.82
C CYS A 419 -23.63 -11.16 1.07
N GLY A 420 -23.67 -11.57 -0.20
CA GLY A 420 -22.51 -11.55 -1.10
C GLY A 420 -21.82 -12.89 -1.28
N ILE A 421 -20.91 -12.94 -2.26
CA ILE A 421 -20.19 -14.16 -2.66
C ILE A 421 -19.31 -14.68 -1.52
N VAL A 422 -18.63 -13.80 -0.79
CA VAL A 422 -17.71 -14.20 0.30
C VAL A 422 -18.44 -15.07 1.32
N ALA A 423 -19.61 -14.61 1.75
CA ALA A 423 -20.43 -15.28 2.74
C ALA A 423 -21.02 -16.61 2.23
N ASN A 424 -21.58 -16.60 1.03
CA ASN A 424 -22.49 -17.66 0.58
C ASN A 424 -21.83 -18.74 -0.27
N THR A 425 -20.51 -18.67 -0.46
CA THR A 425 -19.71 -19.70 -1.13
C THR A 425 -18.75 -20.41 -0.17
N MET A 426 -19.08 -20.41 1.13
CA MET A 426 -18.28 -21.08 2.15
C MET A 426 -18.04 -22.55 1.85
N PHE A 427 -16.80 -22.98 2.05
CA PHE A 427 -16.42 -24.38 1.99
C PHE A 427 -17.19 -25.19 3.02
N ASN A 428 -17.81 -26.30 2.59
CA ASN A 428 -18.74 -27.05 3.42
C ASN A 428 -18.53 -28.58 3.46
N ASP A 429 -17.35 -29.07 3.05
CA ASP A 429 -16.97 -30.43 3.44
C ASP A 429 -16.72 -30.51 4.94
N ILE A 430 -16.95 -31.69 5.49
CA ILE A 430 -16.77 -31.94 6.92
C ILE A 430 -15.72 -33.03 7.12
N PHE A 431 -14.79 -32.79 8.04
CA PHE A 431 -13.76 -33.75 8.42
C PHE A 431 -13.93 -34.14 9.89
N TRP A 432 -13.90 -35.44 10.17
CA TRP A 432 -13.87 -35.99 11.53
C TRP A 432 -12.72 -36.99 11.68
N LEU A 433 -12.11 -37.07 12.88
CA LEU A 433 -11.20 -38.16 13.21
C LEU A 433 -12.04 -39.42 13.47
N HIS A 434 -12.09 -40.34 12.51
CA HIS A 434 -12.81 -41.60 12.64
C HIS A 434 -12.13 -42.50 13.65
N GLU A 435 -10.82 -42.68 13.47
CA GLU A 435 -9.98 -43.52 14.30
C GLU A 435 -8.54 -42.97 14.26
N GLY A 436 -7.87 -42.91 15.40
CA GLY A 436 -6.43 -42.71 15.44
C GLY A 436 -5.81 -43.76 16.34
N VAL A 437 -4.69 -44.35 15.93
CA VAL A 437 -3.97 -45.36 16.73
C VAL A 437 -2.52 -44.93 16.82
N LEU A 438 -2.07 -44.67 18.05
CA LEU A 438 -0.66 -44.42 18.32
C LEU A 438 0.10 -45.77 18.37
N PRO A 439 1.41 -45.77 18.06
CA PRO A 439 2.28 -46.94 18.27
C PRO A 439 2.28 -47.48 19.70
N SER A 440 1.94 -46.63 20.69
CA SER A 440 1.79 -47.04 22.09
C SER A 440 0.51 -47.85 22.37
N GLY A 441 -0.40 -47.97 21.40
CA GLY A 441 -1.72 -48.58 21.56
C GLY A 441 -2.79 -47.65 22.13
N LYS A 442 -2.47 -46.35 22.37
CA LYS A 442 -3.48 -45.35 22.74
C LYS A 442 -4.33 -45.01 21.51
N ASN A 443 -5.65 -45.14 21.65
CA ASN A 443 -6.58 -44.74 20.61
C ASN A 443 -6.96 -43.26 20.75
N LEU A 444 -7.04 -42.58 19.62
CA LEU A 444 -7.60 -41.24 19.47
C LEU A 444 -8.99 -41.34 18.89
N THR A 445 -9.82 -40.42 19.34
CA THR A 445 -11.24 -40.36 19.09
C THR A 445 -11.60 -39.03 18.46
N ARG A 446 -12.85 -38.91 17.98
CA ARG A 446 -13.38 -37.69 17.35
C ARG A 446 -13.12 -36.42 18.18
N THR A 447 -13.19 -36.52 19.51
CA THR A 447 -13.01 -35.39 20.44
C THR A 447 -11.57 -34.94 20.62
N ASP A 448 -10.59 -35.64 20.03
CA ASP A 448 -9.19 -35.18 20.04
C ASP A 448 -8.93 -34.09 18.98
N ILE A 449 -9.85 -33.89 18.02
CA ILE A 449 -9.83 -32.73 17.13
C ILE A 449 -10.46 -31.53 17.84
N VAL A 450 -9.63 -30.53 18.15
CA VAL A 450 -10.07 -29.23 18.65
C VAL A 450 -10.20 -28.26 17.49
N SER A 451 -11.37 -27.65 17.35
CA SER A 451 -11.65 -26.67 16.28
C SER A 451 -11.60 -25.22 16.77
N LYS A 452 -11.32 -25.01 18.06
CA LYS A 452 -11.08 -23.68 18.64
C LYS A 452 -9.63 -23.23 18.44
N GLY A 453 -9.39 -21.95 18.25
CA GLY A 453 -8.08 -21.33 18.02
C GLY A 453 -7.53 -21.54 16.61
N ILE A 454 -8.36 -21.93 15.65
CA ILE A 454 -8.01 -22.05 14.23
C ILE A 454 -8.08 -20.70 13.51
N ALA A 455 -8.97 -19.80 13.96
CA ALA A 455 -9.15 -18.48 13.36
C ALA A 455 -8.12 -17.47 13.89
N ARG A 456 -7.66 -16.56 13.02
CA ARG A 456 -6.80 -15.44 13.44
C ARG A 456 -7.61 -14.35 14.12
N ASN A 457 -7.07 -13.81 15.21
CA ASN A 457 -7.68 -12.69 15.94
C ASN A 457 -7.08 -11.36 15.48
N TYR A 458 -7.87 -10.56 14.78
CA TYR A 458 -7.49 -9.20 14.38
C TYR A 458 -8.42 -8.20 15.05
N ALA A 459 -7.84 -7.18 15.70
CA ALA A 459 -8.64 -6.13 16.35
C ALA A 459 -9.57 -5.37 15.37
N ALA A 460 -9.21 -5.32 14.09
CA ALA A 460 -9.99 -4.67 13.04
C ALA A 460 -11.11 -5.55 12.43
N HIS A 461 -11.11 -6.87 12.70
CA HIS A 461 -12.11 -7.81 12.22
C HIS A 461 -12.85 -8.41 13.41
N ASN A 462 -13.67 -7.58 14.06
CA ASN A 462 -14.44 -8.00 15.22
C ASN A 462 -15.76 -8.63 14.74
N ASN A 463 -15.66 -9.84 14.16
CA ASN A 463 -16.87 -10.57 13.80
C ASN A 463 -17.69 -10.80 15.06
N LYS A 464 -18.93 -10.32 15.07
CA LYS A 464 -19.78 -10.33 16.26
C LYS A 464 -21.22 -10.59 15.85
N ASN A 465 -21.86 -11.48 16.57
CA ASN A 465 -23.27 -11.80 16.33
C ASN A 465 -24.16 -10.56 16.55
N PRO A 466 -25.21 -10.38 15.75
CA PRO A 466 -26.13 -9.26 15.91
C PRO A 466 -26.83 -9.35 17.27
N THR A 467 -26.82 -8.26 18.04
CA THR A 467 -27.55 -8.15 19.32
C THR A 467 -29.01 -7.73 19.13
N TRP A 468 -29.34 -7.25 17.93
CA TRP A 468 -30.70 -6.88 17.53
C TRP A 468 -31.44 -8.09 16.93
N ASN A 469 -32.77 -8.03 16.91
CA ASN A 469 -33.59 -9.14 16.44
C ASN A 469 -33.56 -9.24 14.90
N LEU A 470 -32.81 -10.20 14.38
CA LEU A 470 -32.73 -10.53 12.96
C LEU A 470 -33.95 -11.36 12.55
N SER A 471 -34.91 -10.75 11.85
CA SER A 471 -36.11 -11.44 11.38
C SER A 471 -35.77 -12.51 10.32
N THR A 472 -36.08 -13.77 10.64
CA THR A 472 -35.93 -14.93 9.75
C THR A 472 -37.01 -15.00 8.66
N GLU A 473 -38.02 -14.13 8.71
CA GLU A 473 -39.01 -13.98 7.63
C GLU A 473 -38.40 -13.26 6.42
N PHE A 474 -37.50 -12.30 6.65
CA PHE A 474 -36.88 -11.50 5.60
C PHE A 474 -35.45 -11.92 5.27
N TYR A 475 -34.71 -12.42 6.26
CA TYR A 475 -33.31 -12.78 6.11
C TYR A 475 -33.11 -14.29 6.23
N LEU A 476 -32.12 -14.80 5.49
CA LEU A 476 -31.54 -16.12 5.66
C LEU A 476 -30.17 -15.97 6.35
N PRO A 477 -30.11 -16.11 7.67
CA PRO A 477 -28.84 -16.11 8.38
C PRO A 477 -27.95 -17.28 7.95
N VAL A 478 -26.64 -17.07 7.91
CA VAL A 478 -25.68 -18.10 7.50
C VAL A 478 -25.78 -19.39 8.34
N TRP A 479 -26.11 -19.27 9.63
CA TRP A 479 -26.32 -20.42 10.53
C TRP A 479 -27.64 -21.15 10.33
N LEU A 480 -28.60 -20.56 9.61
CA LEU A 480 -29.85 -21.22 9.20
C LEU A 480 -29.86 -21.65 7.73
N ASN A 481 -28.77 -21.41 7.01
CA ASN A 481 -28.64 -21.77 5.61
C ASN A 481 -28.49 -23.31 5.48
N PRO A 482 -29.29 -24.00 4.65
CA PRO A 482 -29.17 -25.45 4.44
C PRO A 482 -27.74 -25.93 4.13
N LYS A 483 -26.94 -25.10 3.46
CA LYS A 483 -25.56 -25.41 3.06
C LYS A 483 -24.54 -25.30 4.20
N MET A 484 -24.88 -24.64 5.31
CA MET A 484 -23.93 -24.21 6.34
C MET A 484 -24.39 -24.48 7.77
N SER A 485 -25.67 -24.80 8.00
CA SER A 485 -26.26 -25.04 9.33
C SER A 485 -25.59 -26.18 10.12
N ARG A 486 -24.94 -27.12 9.42
CA ARG A 486 -24.14 -28.21 10.03
C ARG A 486 -22.71 -27.81 10.38
N ILE A 487 -22.26 -26.62 9.98
CA ILE A 487 -20.90 -26.12 10.20
C ILE A 487 -20.91 -24.93 11.16
N ILE A 488 -21.93 -24.07 11.03
CA ILE A 488 -22.10 -22.87 11.83
C ILE A 488 -23.27 -23.10 12.80
N PRO A 489 -22.99 -23.30 14.09
CA PRO A 489 -24.04 -23.42 15.11
C PRO A 489 -24.83 -22.12 15.22
N PRO A 490 -26.15 -22.18 15.46
CA PRO A 490 -26.96 -20.98 15.63
C PRO A 490 -26.61 -20.26 16.95
N PRO A 491 -26.65 -18.90 16.99
CA PRO A 491 -26.45 -18.14 18.23
C PRO A 491 -27.50 -18.40 19.32
N GLY A 492 -28.69 -18.85 18.92
CA GLY A 492 -29.75 -19.27 19.84
C GLY A 492 -30.31 -20.63 19.41
N GLY A 493 -30.72 -21.45 20.38
CA GLY A 493 -31.21 -22.81 20.14
C GLY A 493 -30.18 -23.89 20.51
N PRO A 494 -30.28 -25.11 19.95
CA PRO A 494 -29.38 -26.21 20.26
C PRO A 494 -27.98 -25.97 19.66
N THR A 495 -26.94 -26.06 20.52
CA THR A 495 -25.52 -25.94 20.14
C THR A 495 -24.73 -27.24 20.33
N ALA A 496 -25.36 -28.26 20.89
CA ALA A 496 -24.74 -29.55 21.13
C ALA A 496 -24.38 -30.23 19.80
N PRO A 497 -23.20 -30.86 19.72
CA PRO A 497 -22.81 -31.62 18.53
C PRO A 497 -23.75 -32.80 18.32
N HIS A 498 -24.15 -33.03 17.06
CA HIS A 498 -24.95 -34.18 16.66
C HIS A 498 -24.14 -35.02 15.68
N ILE A 499 -23.76 -36.24 16.06
CA ILE A 499 -22.95 -37.14 15.23
C ILE A 499 -23.60 -38.51 15.21
N THR A 500 -24.00 -38.96 14.03
CA THR A 500 -24.58 -40.29 13.82
C THR A 500 -23.49 -41.31 13.49
N GLU A 501 -23.74 -42.60 13.72
CA GLU A 501 -22.75 -43.66 13.45
C GLU A 501 -22.27 -43.68 11.99
N ASN A 502 -23.18 -43.37 11.05
CA ASN A 502 -22.90 -43.34 9.61
C ASN A 502 -22.57 -41.94 9.07
N TYR A 503 -22.42 -40.92 9.93
CA TYR A 503 -22.15 -39.53 9.55
C TYR A 503 -23.24 -38.80 8.76
N THR A 504 -24.38 -39.44 8.48
CA THR A 504 -25.55 -38.75 7.89
C THR A 504 -26.04 -37.66 8.83
N ASN A 505 -26.28 -36.45 8.30
CA ASN A 505 -26.77 -35.31 9.06
C ASN A 505 -25.96 -34.97 10.33
N SER A 506 -24.64 -35.19 10.28
CA SER A 506 -23.76 -34.90 11.40
C SER A 506 -23.22 -33.47 11.36
N THR A 507 -22.95 -32.89 12.52
CA THR A 507 -22.35 -31.56 12.68
C THR A 507 -20.83 -31.60 12.50
N ALA A 508 -20.24 -30.51 12.02
CA ALA A 508 -18.80 -30.38 11.83
C ALA A 508 -18.03 -30.26 13.16
N TRP A 509 -18.65 -29.66 14.18
CA TRP A 509 -18.05 -29.56 15.51
C TRP A 509 -18.33 -30.83 16.34
N VAL A 510 -17.38 -31.18 17.21
CA VAL A 510 -17.40 -32.38 18.06
C VAL A 510 -17.49 -32.06 19.56
N HIS A 511 -17.23 -30.81 19.95
CA HIS A 511 -17.44 -30.27 21.31
C HIS A 511 -18.57 -29.27 21.27
N ASP A 512 -19.28 -29.05 22.39
CA ASP A 512 -20.30 -27.99 22.47
C ASP A 512 -19.73 -26.67 21.94
N ALA A 513 -20.47 -26.02 21.03
CA ALA A 513 -20.01 -24.80 20.38
C ALA A 513 -19.74 -23.66 21.38
N LEU A 514 -20.42 -23.67 22.53
CA LEU A 514 -20.28 -22.67 23.60
C LEU A 514 -19.23 -23.04 24.67
N ASP A 515 -18.54 -24.17 24.52
CA ASP A 515 -17.53 -24.60 25.48
C ASP A 515 -16.36 -23.59 25.58
N ALA A 516 -15.99 -23.26 26.82
CA ALA A 516 -15.02 -22.23 27.12
C ALA A 516 -13.57 -22.60 26.73
N ASP A 517 -13.27 -23.86 26.47
CA ASP A 517 -11.93 -24.36 26.16
C ASP A 517 -11.84 -24.94 24.74
N PHE A 518 -12.90 -25.57 24.26
CA PHE A 518 -12.91 -26.32 22.99
C PHE A 518 -13.98 -25.85 21.98
N GLY A 519 -14.90 -24.98 22.41
CA GLY A 519 -16.04 -24.54 21.60
C GLY A 519 -15.64 -23.69 20.40
N VAL A 520 -16.32 -23.93 19.28
CA VAL A 520 -16.06 -23.25 17.99
C VAL A 520 -16.73 -21.88 17.86
N GLY A 521 -17.58 -21.49 18.81
CA GLY A 521 -18.42 -20.30 18.73
C GLY A 521 -19.63 -20.47 17.80
N THR A 522 -20.52 -19.48 17.79
CA THR A 522 -21.82 -19.52 17.09
C THR A 522 -21.94 -18.39 16.07
N GLY A 523 -22.81 -18.57 15.06
CA GLY A 523 -23.10 -17.57 14.04
C GLY A 523 -21.84 -17.01 13.35
N VAL A 524 -21.72 -15.69 13.24
CA VAL A 524 -20.54 -15.05 12.61
C VAL A 524 -19.31 -15.00 13.51
N GLU A 525 -19.46 -15.31 14.80
CA GLU A 525 -18.33 -15.47 15.73
C GLU A 525 -17.65 -16.83 15.57
N ASN A 526 -18.33 -17.78 14.93
CA ASN A 526 -17.83 -19.13 14.69
C ASN A 526 -16.48 -19.12 13.97
N GLU A 527 -15.56 -19.98 14.40
CA GLU A 527 -14.19 -19.99 13.87
C GLU A 527 -14.09 -20.50 12.42
N PHE A 528 -14.89 -21.49 12.01
CA PHE A 528 -14.90 -21.94 10.61
C PHE A 528 -15.32 -20.82 9.67
N TRP A 529 -16.34 -20.06 10.07
CA TRP A 529 -16.78 -18.87 9.35
C TRP A 529 -15.67 -17.83 9.25
N ARG A 530 -15.02 -17.48 10.38
CA ARG A 530 -13.95 -16.49 10.44
C ARG A 530 -12.75 -16.86 9.56
N VAL A 531 -12.39 -18.15 9.54
CA VAL A 531 -11.34 -18.68 8.66
C VAL A 531 -11.71 -18.50 7.19
N TRP A 532 -12.97 -18.71 6.82
CA TRP A 532 -13.43 -18.60 5.45
C TRP A 532 -13.43 -17.15 4.93
N VAL A 533 -14.03 -16.23 5.69
CA VAL A 533 -14.19 -14.83 5.26
C VAL A 533 -12.88 -14.06 5.15
N GLU A 534 -11.81 -14.54 5.79
CA GLU A 534 -10.45 -14.04 5.58
C GLU A 534 -9.93 -14.46 4.20
N GLY A 535 -10.21 -13.69 3.14
CA GLY A 535 -9.84 -14.06 1.77
C GLY A 535 -8.35 -14.44 1.57
N ALA A 536 -8.09 -15.50 0.82
CA ALA A 536 -6.75 -15.93 0.42
C ALA A 536 -6.19 -15.08 -0.73
N ALA A 537 -4.86 -14.85 -0.73
CA ALA A 537 -4.19 -14.01 -1.73
C ALA A 537 -3.92 -14.72 -3.06
N MET A 538 -3.73 -16.04 -3.05
CA MET A 538 -3.36 -16.86 -4.20
C MET A 538 -4.05 -18.23 -4.12
N HIS A 539 -4.13 -18.95 -5.24
CA HIS A 539 -4.45 -20.38 -5.27
C HIS A 539 -3.17 -21.18 -5.60
N PRO A 540 -3.08 -22.47 -5.20
CA PRO A 540 -3.93 -23.10 -4.19
C PRO A 540 -3.75 -22.43 -2.82
N PHE A 541 -4.79 -22.44 -2.00
CA PHE A 541 -4.72 -21.93 -0.63
C PHE A 541 -5.12 -22.98 0.39
N ARG A 542 -4.57 -22.84 1.59
CA ARG A 542 -4.88 -23.68 2.75
C ARG A 542 -5.61 -22.89 3.80
N LYS A 543 -6.54 -23.55 4.48
CA LYS A 543 -7.33 -22.98 5.56
C LYS A 543 -7.35 -23.94 6.74
N PRO A 544 -7.08 -23.47 7.96
CA PRO A 544 -7.09 -24.33 9.13
C PRO A 544 -8.51 -24.81 9.39
N TYR A 545 -8.63 -26.10 9.73
CA TYR A 545 -9.90 -26.74 10.06
C TYR A 545 -9.92 -27.22 11.50
N GLY A 546 -8.81 -27.77 11.99
CA GLY A 546 -8.73 -28.26 13.37
C GLY A 546 -7.29 -28.46 13.80
N ARG A 547 -7.10 -28.82 15.07
CA ARG A 547 -5.80 -29.18 15.63
C ARG A 547 -5.91 -30.30 16.64
N ILE A 548 -4.84 -31.04 16.82
CA ILE A 548 -4.70 -32.08 17.83
C ILE A 548 -3.63 -31.59 18.83
N GLU A 549 -4.04 -31.42 20.09
CA GLU A 549 -3.23 -30.82 21.17
C GLU A 549 -2.36 -31.85 21.91
N GLN A 550 -1.77 -32.79 21.17
CA GLN A 550 -0.86 -33.79 21.73
C GLN A 550 0.19 -34.20 20.68
N ASP A 551 1.35 -34.64 21.17
CA ASP A 551 2.43 -35.13 20.32
C ASP A 551 2.01 -36.43 19.61
N LEU A 552 2.31 -36.53 18.32
CA LEU A 552 2.02 -37.71 17.52
C LEU A 552 3.34 -38.35 17.08
N PRO A 553 3.71 -39.51 17.63
CA PRO A 553 4.93 -40.21 17.22
C PRO A 553 4.81 -40.79 15.79
N ALA A 554 5.95 -41.04 15.17
CA ALA A 554 6.08 -41.76 13.91
C ALA A 554 5.40 -43.13 13.99
N GLY A 555 4.71 -43.53 12.92
CA GLY A 555 3.90 -44.74 12.87
C GLY A 555 2.48 -44.58 13.41
N THR A 556 2.11 -43.41 13.95
CA THR A 556 0.70 -43.10 14.23
C THR A 556 -0.13 -43.20 12.95
N THR A 557 -1.23 -43.94 12.99
CA THR A 557 -2.20 -44.03 11.89
C THR A 557 -3.43 -43.22 12.24
N LEU A 558 -3.81 -42.28 11.39
CA LEU A 558 -5.01 -41.45 11.54
C LEU A 558 -5.95 -41.71 10.36
N VAL A 559 -7.20 -42.01 10.64
CA VAL A 559 -8.25 -42.19 9.64
C VAL A 559 -9.26 -41.06 9.81
N PHE A 560 -9.38 -40.22 8.79
CA PHE A 560 -10.36 -39.14 8.75
C PHE A 560 -11.57 -39.56 7.94
N ALA A 561 -12.76 -39.48 8.52
CA ALA A 561 -14.00 -39.54 7.76
C ALA A 561 -14.21 -38.16 7.11
N VAL A 562 -14.28 -38.13 5.79
CA VAL A 562 -14.46 -36.93 4.98
C VAL A 562 -15.80 -37.01 4.30
N GLN A 563 -16.71 -36.09 4.63
CA GLN A 563 -17.97 -35.94 3.92
C GLN A 563 -17.86 -34.81 2.92
N SER A 564 -17.92 -35.17 1.65
CA SER A 564 -17.77 -34.26 0.51
C SER A 564 -19.11 -33.61 0.17
N ASN A 565 -19.19 -32.29 0.30
CA ASN A 565 -20.39 -31.49 -0.01
C ASN A 565 -20.08 -30.31 -0.94
N PHE A 566 -18.81 -29.91 -1.08
CA PHE A 566 -18.38 -28.75 -1.84
C PHE A 566 -17.99 -29.16 -3.28
N PHE A 567 -18.77 -28.72 -4.26
CA PHE A 567 -18.56 -29.06 -5.67
C PHE A 567 -17.46 -28.21 -6.32
N VAL A 568 -16.45 -28.85 -6.92
CA VAL A 568 -15.30 -28.15 -7.53
C VAL A 568 -15.11 -28.36 -9.03
N ARG A 569 -15.83 -29.31 -9.64
CA ARG A 569 -15.64 -29.65 -11.05
C ARG A 569 -16.07 -28.56 -12.02
N THR A 570 -16.99 -27.68 -11.64
CA THR A 570 -17.40 -26.52 -12.46
C THR A 570 -16.24 -25.59 -12.80
N PHE A 571 -15.18 -25.57 -11.99
CA PHE A 571 -14.00 -24.73 -12.20
C PHE A 571 -12.70 -25.55 -12.30
N SER A 572 -12.81 -26.87 -12.54
CA SER A 572 -11.67 -27.79 -12.64
C SER A 572 -10.73 -27.69 -11.44
N GLY A 573 -11.29 -27.49 -10.24
CA GLY A 573 -10.52 -27.45 -9.00
C GLY A 573 -10.28 -28.83 -8.40
N SER A 574 -9.55 -28.85 -7.30
CA SER A 574 -9.34 -30.05 -6.48
C SER A 574 -9.37 -29.70 -5.01
N LYS A 575 -9.70 -30.69 -4.19
CA LYS A 575 -9.76 -30.57 -2.73
C LYS A 575 -8.82 -31.56 -2.07
N ALA A 576 -8.07 -31.10 -1.07
CA ALA A 576 -7.15 -31.97 -0.33
C ALA A 576 -7.24 -31.75 1.18
N LEU A 577 -7.08 -32.83 1.93
CA LEU A 577 -6.87 -32.82 3.37
C LEU A 577 -5.37 -32.77 3.62
N ILE A 578 -4.94 -31.87 4.50
CA ILE A 578 -3.53 -31.66 4.84
C ILE A 578 -3.35 -31.75 6.34
N LEU A 579 -2.41 -32.57 6.77
CA LEU A 579 -1.90 -32.61 8.14
C LEU A 579 -0.47 -32.06 8.11
N GLU A 580 -0.21 -30.95 8.80
CA GLU A 580 1.14 -30.37 8.82
C GLU A 580 1.55 -29.86 10.19
N GLU A 581 2.85 -29.98 10.45
CA GLU A 581 3.53 -29.31 11.54
C GLU A 581 3.83 -27.85 11.14
N VAL A 582 3.67 -26.92 12.08
CA VAL A 582 3.98 -25.51 11.86
C VAL A 582 5.09 -25.10 12.82
N GLY A 583 6.23 -24.71 12.26
CA GLY A 583 7.35 -24.16 13.01
C GLY A 583 7.18 -22.68 13.35
N TRP A 584 8.21 -22.10 13.96
CA TRP A 584 8.21 -20.70 14.40
C TRP A 584 8.04 -19.68 13.27
N PHE A 585 8.39 -20.05 12.03
CA PHE A 585 8.23 -19.21 10.83
C PHE A 585 7.01 -19.60 9.98
N GLY A 586 6.17 -20.50 10.47
CA GLY A 586 5.02 -21.04 9.74
C GLY A 586 5.25 -22.47 9.25
N SER A 587 4.55 -22.84 8.19
CA SER A 587 4.70 -24.15 7.55
C SER A 587 5.99 -24.24 6.72
N ALA A 588 6.34 -25.46 6.31
CA ALA A 588 7.56 -25.74 5.54
C ALA A 588 7.66 -24.83 4.30
N ASN A 589 8.74 -24.02 4.22
CA ASN A 589 8.90 -23.02 3.18
C ASN A 589 10.37 -22.86 2.77
N TYR A 590 10.78 -23.65 1.77
CA TYR A 590 12.12 -23.57 1.19
C TYR A 590 12.38 -22.27 0.43
N VAL A 591 11.35 -21.65 -0.15
CA VAL A 591 11.50 -20.42 -0.95
C VAL A 591 12.06 -19.29 -0.10
N LEU A 592 11.53 -19.13 1.12
CA LEU A 592 12.02 -18.12 2.06
C LEU A 592 13.47 -18.38 2.47
N GLY A 593 13.82 -19.64 2.75
CA GLY A 593 15.20 -20.02 3.08
C GLY A 593 16.18 -19.74 1.93
N VAL A 594 15.84 -20.18 0.72
CA VAL A 594 16.64 -19.93 -0.50
C VAL A 594 16.78 -18.43 -0.77
N PHE A 595 15.73 -17.64 -0.57
CA PHE A 595 15.78 -16.18 -0.71
C PHE A 595 16.86 -15.56 0.19
N PHE A 596 16.90 -15.94 1.47
CA PHE A 596 17.94 -15.46 2.39
C PHE A 596 19.34 -15.94 2.01
N LEU A 597 19.48 -17.19 1.54
CA LEU A 597 20.76 -17.72 1.04
C LEU A 597 21.26 -16.95 -0.19
N VAL A 598 20.38 -16.63 -1.14
CA VAL A 598 20.73 -15.87 -2.35
C VAL A 598 21.16 -14.45 -1.99
N ILE A 599 20.39 -13.75 -1.15
CA ILE A 599 20.76 -12.39 -0.68
C ILE A 599 22.08 -12.44 0.07
N GLY A 600 22.24 -13.39 1.00
CA GLY A 600 23.47 -13.57 1.75
C GLY A 600 24.68 -13.83 0.84
N GLY A 601 24.50 -14.65 -0.20
CA GLY A 601 25.51 -14.92 -1.23
C GLY A 601 25.90 -13.67 -2.02
N ILE A 602 24.94 -12.85 -2.44
CA ILE A 602 25.20 -11.58 -3.13
C ILE A 602 26.04 -10.63 -2.25
N PHE A 603 25.67 -10.48 -0.99
CA PHE A 603 26.42 -9.63 -0.05
C PHE A 603 27.81 -10.19 0.28
N LEU A 604 27.98 -11.52 0.32
CA LEU A 604 29.28 -12.16 0.51
C LEU A 604 30.20 -11.89 -0.69
N VAL A 605 29.70 -12.05 -1.91
CA VAL A 605 30.45 -11.73 -3.14
C VAL A 605 30.83 -10.25 -3.18
N ALA A 606 29.93 -9.34 -2.81
CA ALA A 606 30.21 -7.92 -2.71
C ALA A 606 31.29 -7.62 -1.65
N ALA A 607 31.25 -8.27 -0.48
CA ALA A 607 32.25 -8.13 0.57
C ALA A 607 33.64 -8.61 0.09
N ILE A 608 33.72 -9.74 -0.60
CA ILE A 608 34.96 -10.26 -1.19
C ILE A 608 35.49 -9.30 -2.24
N PHE A 609 34.63 -8.80 -3.14
CA PHE A 609 35.01 -7.83 -4.16
C PHE A 609 35.54 -6.52 -3.57
N PHE A 610 34.84 -5.93 -2.59
CA PHE A 610 35.29 -4.71 -1.94
C PHE A 610 36.58 -4.91 -1.14
N THR A 611 36.76 -6.07 -0.52
CA THR A 611 38.01 -6.44 0.15
C THR A 611 39.16 -6.55 -0.86
N GLY A 612 38.95 -7.25 -1.98
CA GLY A 612 39.93 -7.34 -3.06
C GLY A 612 40.30 -5.96 -3.63
N ARG A 613 39.31 -5.08 -3.86
CA ARG A 613 39.54 -3.72 -4.33
C ARG A 613 40.30 -2.87 -3.30
N LYS A 614 40.02 -3.04 -2.00
CA LYS A 614 40.74 -2.37 -0.91
C LYS A 614 42.22 -2.78 -0.88
N LEU A 615 42.51 -4.05 -1.15
CA LEU A 615 43.87 -4.59 -1.17
C LEU A 615 44.64 -4.19 -2.44
N HIS A 616 44.00 -4.22 -3.62
CA HIS A 616 44.66 -3.94 -4.91
C HIS A 616 44.84 -2.43 -5.20
N SER A 617 43.89 -1.59 -4.78
CA SER A 617 43.91 -0.16 -5.12
C SER A 617 43.38 0.70 -3.97
N PRO A 618 44.12 0.80 -2.86
CA PRO A 618 43.73 1.63 -1.74
C PRO A 618 43.76 3.11 -2.14
N ARG A 619 42.60 3.77 -2.15
CA ARG A 619 42.51 5.22 -2.25
C ARG A 619 42.48 5.81 -0.84
N THR A 620 43.30 6.81 -0.60
CA THR A 620 43.28 7.60 0.64
C THR A 620 41.96 8.38 0.73
N LEU A 621 41.28 8.27 1.86
CA LEU A 621 40.03 8.98 2.11
C LEU A 621 40.31 10.49 2.20
N GLY A 622 39.48 11.29 1.54
CA GLY A 622 39.62 12.76 1.58
C GLY A 622 40.82 13.33 0.82
N ASP A 623 41.47 12.54 -0.06
CA ASP A 623 42.60 13.03 -0.85
C ASP A 623 42.22 14.23 -1.72
N ALA A 624 42.82 15.38 -1.41
CA ALA A 624 42.60 16.63 -2.12
C ALA A 624 43.13 16.57 -3.58
N ALA A 625 44.07 15.68 -3.90
CA ALA A 625 44.57 15.52 -5.27
C ALA A 625 43.48 15.02 -6.24
N ALA A 626 42.45 14.33 -5.72
CA ALA A 626 41.33 13.85 -6.52
C ALA A 626 40.23 14.91 -6.77
N LEU A 627 40.37 16.12 -6.22
CA LEU A 627 39.43 17.21 -6.46
C LEU A 627 39.55 17.69 -7.91
N VAL A 628 38.41 17.79 -8.60
CA VAL A 628 38.34 18.08 -10.06
C VAL A 628 39.14 19.33 -10.45
N TRP A 629 39.11 20.38 -9.63
CA TRP A 629 39.82 21.63 -9.90
C TRP A 629 41.33 21.59 -9.61
N LYS A 630 41.81 20.65 -8.77
CA LYS A 630 43.25 20.43 -8.58
C LYS A 630 43.84 19.56 -9.70
N ARG A 631 43.04 18.65 -10.26
CA ARG A 631 43.43 17.80 -11.38
C ARG A 631 43.72 18.59 -12.67
N LYS A 632 43.00 19.70 -12.90
CA LYS A 632 43.19 20.60 -14.06
C LYS A 632 44.47 21.45 -14.03
N LYS A 633 45.21 21.52 -12.92
CA LYS A 633 46.48 22.25 -12.83
C LYS A 633 47.71 21.38 -13.10
N ALA A 634 47.52 20.08 -13.31
CA ALA A 634 48.59 19.10 -13.49
C ALA A 634 48.62 18.47 -14.90
N GLN A 635 47.72 18.91 -15.80
CA GLN A 635 47.82 18.76 -17.26
C GLN A 635 48.09 20.14 -17.83
#